data_AF-A0A7W0MMC2-F1
#
_entry.id   AF-A0A7W0MMC2-F1
#
_cell.length_a   1.000
_cell.length_b   1.000
_cell.length_c   1.000
_cell.angle_alpha   90.00
_cell.angle_beta   90.00
_cell.angle_gamma   90.00
#
_symmetry.space_group_name_H-M   'P 1'
#
loop_
_entity.id
_entity.type
_entity.pdbx_description
1 polymer ?
#
loop_
_entity_poly.entity_id
_entity_poly.type
_entity_poly.pdbx_seq_one_letter_code
_entity_poly.pdbx_strand_id
1 'polypeptide(L)'
;MDAASTLPGVLKAAGVYVAMYGKNFHSHEISPRDQAIMFDEFRPPTVDGSRAQVIEDELQHDAPYNSGQYGGSPANLQDERTAAAAIDFLQTKAGDLADPFFLGVGIYKPHLDWWAPPEFFDLYDPAEIRAALERSLRDGSIIPGDGEYFDVPPMSGPSSVHARMAGDLDLWADYIHAYLASVSYADSKVGDVLEALDADPDLAAETAIVLWSDNGQHLGDKDRWGKTTHWREATQAPLIIVDPDEPGGRTAEQIVSLVDIFPTVLDLIDIEPPRGLDLRGNSLVPIVKDVSIDWYEPGAGKGVALTTIFGSVSLRAVVPGEGDFRYTRYPDGTEELYDITNDPDEHVNRLDFGTGQGLTRADDRMRDLMNDLLQDQLADVGMLISDGSDRVTGSAADEMLVTTNGPGRNVLSGRRGDDTYILYSDATVKEAAGGGFDFVIIQNAELENGFRLPANVEMVKVAGSFTGNDDANWIFGEQGTLKGLGGDDVIYGGSGARRINGGKGEDSLVGGGGDNRLVGGRGDDLMNGEAGEDTMIGGRGEDTMTGGPGSDRFVFDAPSHSRRGSPDTIVGFNNPGREDGDLVDLSSVDADTTVSGDQSFTFGGRAIGRVWVVERDGDTQVRANTDSDSAPEIRIIIEDGRGVASAYTEDDIIL
;
A
#
# COMPACT_ATOMS: atom_id res chain seq x y z
N MET A 1 -1.77 -1.70 13.01
CA MET A 1 -1.43 -0.40 13.63
C MET A 1 -2.17 -0.33 14.96
N ASP A 2 -1.46 -0.12 16.06
CA ASP A 2 -2.11 0.22 17.34
C ASP A 2 -2.50 1.70 17.33
N ALA A 3 -3.81 1.96 17.21
CA ALA A 3 -4.37 3.31 17.14
C ALA A 3 -3.97 4.18 18.35
N ALA A 4 -3.82 3.58 19.54
CA ALA A 4 -3.47 4.29 20.76
C ALA A 4 -2.01 4.80 20.79
N SER A 5 -1.13 4.16 20.00
CA SER A 5 0.29 4.50 19.92
C SER A 5 0.62 5.49 18.79
N THR A 6 -0.39 5.94 18.03
CA THR A 6 -0.24 7.00 17.02
C THR A 6 -0.20 8.39 17.67
N LEU A 7 0.37 9.40 16.98
CA LEU A 7 0.33 10.80 17.45
C LEU A 7 -1.08 11.24 17.87
N PRO A 8 -2.13 11.18 17.02
CA PRO A 8 -3.47 11.57 17.44
C PRO A 8 -4.01 10.73 18.61
N GLY A 9 -3.73 9.42 18.65
CA GLY A 9 -4.12 8.57 19.77
C GLY A 9 -3.48 8.98 21.11
N VAL A 10 -2.18 9.29 21.10
CA VAL A 10 -1.44 9.76 22.28
C VAL A 10 -1.95 11.11 22.74
N LEU A 11 -2.11 12.06 21.82
CA LEU A 11 -2.63 13.40 22.13
C LEU A 11 -4.03 13.33 22.75
N LYS A 12 -4.93 12.57 22.13
CA LYS A 12 -6.30 12.41 22.64
C LYS A 12 -6.32 11.75 24.02
N ALA A 13 -5.48 10.74 24.24
CA ALA A 13 -5.35 10.09 25.55
C ALA A 13 -4.80 11.04 26.63
N ALA A 14 -3.99 12.03 26.25
CA ALA A 14 -3.49 13.10 27.12
C ALA A 14 -4.48 14.24 27.34
N GLY A 15 -5.69 14.18 26.75
CA GLY A 15 -6.73 15.18 26.91
C GLY A 15 -6.69 16.31 25.89
N VAL A 16 -5.90 16.20 24.82
CA VAL A 16 -5.91 17.16 23.71
C VAL A 16 -7.14 16.89 22.82
N TYR A 17 -7.84 17.94 22.41
CA TYR A 17 -8.90 17.85 21.43
C TYR A 17 -8.33 17.62 20.03
N VAL A 18 -8.53 16.44 19.44
CA VAL A 18 -7.89 16.08 18.16
C VAL A 18 -8.87 16.19 17.01
N ALA A 19 -8.62 17.15 16.11
CA ALA A 19 -9.33 17.32 14.85
C ALA A 19 -8.39 17.07 13.67
N MET A 20 -8.82 16.28 12.69
CA MET A 20 -8.04 16.02 11.46
C MET A 20 -8.93 16.05 10.22
N TYR A 21 -8.57 16.90 9.26
CA TYR A 21 -9.32 17.11 8.02
C TYR A 21 -8.40 16.90 6.80
N GLY A 22 -8.89 16.21 5.77
CA GLY A 22 -8.13 15.92 4.55
C GLY A 22 -7.15 14.76 4.72
N LYS A 23 -6.10 14.73 3.90
CA LYS A 23 -5.18 13.57 3.73
C LYS A 23 -4.09 13.54 4.81
N ASN A 24 -4.49 13.25 6.04
CA ASN A 24 -3.55 13.03 7.16
C ASN A 24 -3.03 11.58 7.21
N PHE A 25 -3.85 10.62 6.75
CA PHE A 25 -3.49 9.21 6.61
C PHE A 25 -3.67 8.76 5.17
N HIS A 26 -2.88 7.77 4.74
CA HIS A 26 -2.97 7.24 3.38
C HIS A 26 -4.24 6.40 3.17
N SER A 27 -4.64 5.61 4.18
CA SER A 27 -5.89 4.85 4.14
C SER A 27 -7.07 5.76 4.49
N HIS A 28 -8.11 5.69 3.68
CA HIS A 28 -9.39 6.35 3.91
C HIS A 28 -10.32 5.48 4.79
N GLU A 29 -9.91 4.24 5.06
CA GLU A 29 -10.67 3.21 5.76
C GLU A 29 -10.05 2.94 7.14
N ILE A 30 -10.15 3.93 8.03
CA ILE A 30 -9.83 3.74 9.45
C ILE A 30 -11.07 3.16 10.13
N SER A 31 -10.94 2.06 10.88
CA SER A 31 -12.09 1.43 11.54
C SER A 31 -12.79 2.41 12.50
N PRO A 32 -14.13 2.33 12.69
CA PRO A 32 -14.83 3.20 13.65
C PRO A 32 -14.27 3.13 15.07
N ARG A 33 -13.72 1.96 15.46
CA ARG A 33 -13.06 1.76 16.74
C ARG A 33 -11.78 2.59 16.84
N ASP A 34 -10.93 2.53 15.82
CA ASP A 34 -9.65 3.24 15.81
C ASP A 34 -9.86 4.75 15.66
N GLN A 35 -10.84 5.18 14.87
CA GLN A 35 -11.24 6.59 14.81
C GLN A 35 -11.66 7.12 16.19
N ALA A 36 -12.44 6.35 16.96
CA ALA A 36 -12.85 6.75 18.31
C ALA A 36 -11.67 6.85 19.30
N ILE A 37 -10.61 6.07 19.09
CA ILE A 37 -9.37 6.13 19.88
C ILE A 37 -8.54 7.35 19.50
N MET A 38 -8.49 7.72 18.23
CA MET A 38 -7.55 8.73 17.73
C MET A 38 -8.13 10.15 17.64
N PHE A 39 -9.42 10.32 17.36
CA PHE A 39 -9.95 11.63 16.95
C PHE A 39 -11.22 12.01 17.68
N ASP A 40 -11.38 13.30 17.97
CA ASP A 40 -12.67 13.90 18.32
C ASP A 40 -13.43 14.34 17.07
N GLU A 41 -12.71 14.81 16.05
CA GLU A 41 -13.23 15.04 14.70
C GLU A 41 -12.30 14.48 13.64
N PHE A 42 -12.84 13.69 12.72
CA PHE A 42 -12.09 13.16 11.58
C PHE A 42 -12.91 13.30 10.30
N ARG A 43 -12.35 14.00 9.31
CA ARG A 43 -12.94 14.12 7.96
C ARG A 43 -11.88 13.67 6.95
N PRO A 44 -11.90 12.40 6.51
CA PRO A 44 -10.91 11.90 5.56
C PRO A 44 -11.05 12.61 4.21
N PRO A 45 -10.06 12.46 3.30
CA PRO A 45 -10.22 12.91 1.94
C PRO A 45 -11.45 12.25 1.31
N THR A 46 -12.13 13.00 0.47
CA THR A 46 -13.12 12.48 -0.47
C THR A 46 -12.46 12.36 -1.83
N VAL A 47 -12.72 11.24 -2.52
CA VAL A 47 -12.21 11.02 -3.88
C VAL A 47 -12.82 12.07 -4.79
N ASP A 48 -12.01 13.00 -5.28
CA ASP A 48 -12.50 14.08 -6.14
C ASP A 48 -11.99 14.00 -7.56
N GLY A 49 -12.98 14.12 -8.45
CA GLY A 49 -12.87 14.56 -9.83
C GLY A 49 -12.59 13.45 -10.84
N SER A 50 -13.34 13.47 -11.93
CA SER A 50 -13.03 12.69 -13.14
C SER A 50 -12.36 13.60 -14.17
N ARG A 51 -11.59 13.01 -15.08
CA ARG A 51 -10.98 13.69 -16.25
C ARG A 51 -11.96 14.63 -16.98
N ALA A 52 -13.26 14.34 -16.95
CA ALA A 52 -14.31 15.16 -17.58
C ALA A 52 -14.44 16.60 -17.00
N GLN A 53 -13.78 16.91 -15.89
CA GLN A 53 -13.79 18.24 -15.26
C GLN A 53 -12.54 19.08 -15.60
N VAL A 54 -11.58 18.52 -16.34
CA VAL A 54 -10.41 19.23 -16.85
C VAL A 54 -10.77 19.94 -18.15
N ILE A 55 -10.31 21.17 -18.34
CA ILE A 55 -10.43 21.90 -19.60
C ILE A 55 -9.37 21.32 -20.56
N GLU A 56 -9.80 20.42 -21.47
CA GLU A 56 -8.89 19.64 -22.33
C GLU A 56 -8.14 20.49 -23.39
N ASP A 57 -8.63 21.68 -23.73
CA ASP A 57 -8.13 22.47 -24.87
C ASP A 57 -6.82 23.26 -24.58
N GLU A 58 -6.30 23.27 -23.34
CA GLU A 58 -5.20 24.18 -22.94
C GLU A 58 -3.86 23.52 -22.59
N LEU A 59 -3.80 22.19 -22.49
CA LEU A 59 -2.53 21.48 -22.60
C LEU A 59 -2.31 21.08 -24.05
N GLN A 60 -1.21 21.50 -24.65
CA GLN A 60 -1.01 21.39 -26.11
C GLN A 60 -0.82 19.93 -26.58
N HIS A 61 -0.67 18.96 -25.67
CA HIS A 61 -0.23 17.60 -25.97
C HIS A 61 -0.94 16.54 -25.08
N ASP A 62 -1.36 15.41 -25.67
CA ASP A 62 -2.08 14.30 -25.00
C ASP A 62 -1.32 13.78 -23.76
N ALA A 63 -1.72 14.22 -22.58
CA ALA A 63 -1.09 13.89 -21.32
C ALA A 63 -1.45 12.46 -20.82
N PRO A 64 -0.47 11.64 -20.39
CA PRO A 64 -0.74 10.33 -19.78
C PRO A 64 -1.20 10.38 -18.31
N TYR A 65 -1.03 11.51 -17.63
CA TYR A 65 -1.65 11.82 -16.34
C TYR A 65 -2.65 12.95 -16.55
N ASN A 66 -3.72 13.06 -15.74
CA ASN A 66 -4.63 14.19 -15.92
C ASN A 66 -3.94 15.44 -15.34
N SER A 67 -3.64 16.40 -16.20
CA SER A 67 -3.08 17.69 -15.83
C SER A 67 -3.86 18.78 -16.55
N GLY A 68 -3.82 20.01 -16.04
CA GLY A 68 -4.40 21.18 -16.70
C GLY A 68 -5.39 21.95 -15.84
N GLN A 69 -6.08 22.90 -16.45
CA GLN A 69 -6.95 23.81 -15.71
C GLN A 69 -8.27 23.13 -15.32
N TYR A 70 -8.68 23.33 -14.08
CA TYR A 70 -9.95 22.82 -13.56
C TYR A 70 -11.12 23.68 -14.05
N GLY A 71 -12.05 23.08 -14.80
CA GLY A 71 -13.25 23.77 -15.32
C GLY A 71 -14.50 23.60 -14.47
N GLY A 72 -14.42 22.81 -13.39
CA GLY A 72 -15.52 22.60 -12.46
C GLY A 72 -15.67 23.73 -11.42
N SER A 73 -16.65 23.59 -10.53
CA SER A 73 -16.79 24.52 -9.41
C SER A 73 -15.69 24.30 -8.37
N PRO A 74 -14.98 25.34 -7.88
CA PRO A 74 -13.95 25.19 -6.86
C PRO A 74 -14.42 24.47 -5.59
N ALA A 75 -15.69 24.62 -5.20
CA ALA A 75 -16.28 23.92 -4.05
C ALA A 75 -16.21 22.37 -4.16
N ASN A 76 -16.03 21.85 -5.37
CA ASN A 76 -15.85 20.43 -5.64
C ASN A 76 -14.39 19.96 -5.48
N LEU A 77 -13.43 20.85 -5.23
CA LEU A 77 -12.05 20.48 -4.97
C LEU A 77 -11.87 20.09 -3.50
N GLN A 78 -11.14 18.99 -3.27
CA GLN A 78 -10.89 18.44 -1.94
C GLN A 78 -10.28 19.49 -1.01
N ASP A 79 -9.27 20.21 -1.49
CA ASP A 79 -8.51 21.14 -0.64
C ASP A 79 -9.31 22.39 -0.27
N GLU A 80 -10.29 22.82 -1.07
CA GLU A 80 -11.24 23.86 -0.68
C GLU A 80 -12.10 23.39 0.51
N ARG A 81 -12.56 22.14 0.50
CA ARG A 81 -13.36 21.58 1.60
C ARG A 81 -12.51 21.30 2.84
N THR A 82 -11.28 20.84 2.66
CA THR A 82 -10.31 20.67 3.75
C THR A 82 -10.05 22.00 4.44
N ALA A 83 -9.70 23.05 3.68
CA ALA A 83 -9.45 24.38 4.21
C ALA A 83 -10.70 24.97 4.89
N ALA A 84 -11.88 24.88 4.24
CA ALA A 84 -13.13 25.35 4.82
C ALA A 84 -13.47 24.67 6.16
N ALA A 85 -13.21 23.37 6.30
CA ALA A 85 -13.42 22.66 7.56
C ALA A 85 -12.46 23.11 8.66
N ALA A 86 -11.19 23.36 8.32
CA ALA A 86 -10.20 23.88 9.26
C ALA A 86 -10.53 25.32 9.71
N ILE A 87 -10.93 26.18 8.77
CA ILE A 87 -11.36 27.56 9.04
C ILE A 87 -12.58 27.59 9.96
N ASP A 88 -13.60 26.75 9.68
CA ASP A 88 -14.79 26.62 10.53
C ASP A 88 -14.43 26.18 11.95
N PHE A 89 -13.52 25.21 12.10
CA PHE A 89 -13.03 24.79 13.41
C PHE A 89 -12.35 25.94 14.17
N LEU A 90 -11.42 26.66 13.53
CA LEU A 90 -10.70 27.77 14.14
C LEU A 90 -11.65 28.89 14.58
N GLN A 91 -12.61 29.26 13.73
CA GLN A 91 -13.50 30.39 13.97
C GLN A 91 -14.65 30.12 14.94
N THR A 92 -15.09 28.86 15.06
CA THR A 92 -16.33 28.55 15.79
C THR A 92 -16.12 27.69 17.03
N LYS A 93 -14.93 27.11 17.19
CA LYS A 93 -14.69 26.09 18.21
C LYS A 93 -13.37 26.23 18.93
N ALA A 94 -12.26 26.46 18.23
CA ALA A 94 -10.92 26.40 18.81
C ALA A 94 -10.78 27.26 20.08
N GLY A 95 -11.20 28.54 20.02
CA GLY A 95 -11.13 29.45 21.16
C GLY A 95 -12.11 29.16 22.32
N ASP A 96 -13.11 28.31 22.10
CA ASP A 96 -14.11 27.93 23.12
C ASP A 96 -13.76 26.59 23.82
N LEU A 97 -12.70 25.91 23.39
CA LEU A 97 -12.26 24.65 23.99
C LEU A 97 -11.63 24.91 25.38
N ALA A 98 -11.97 24.04 26.34
CA ALA A 98 -11.36 24.08 27.67
C ALA A 98 -9.99 23.39 27.70
N ASP A 99 -9.77 22.44 26.79
CA ASP A 99 -8.56 21.65 26.62
C ASP A 99 -7.79 22.16 25.39
N PRO A 100 -6.45 22.00 25.32
CA PRO A 100 -5.68 22.34 24.12
C PRO A 100 -6.14 21.50 22.92
N PHE A 101 -5.91 21.98 21.71
CA PHE A 101 -6.28 21.25 20.49
C PHE A 101 -5.07 20.86 19.65
N PHE A 102 -5.26 19.86 18.81
CA PHE A 102 -4.39 19.52 17.70
C PHE A 102 -5.23 19.47 16.42
N LEU A 103 -4.90 20.31 15.45
CA LEU A 103 -5.59 20.40 14.17
C LEU A 103 -4.69 19.94 13.03
N GLY A 104 -4.95 18.75 12.48
CA GLY A 104 -4.28 18.25 11.27
C GLY A 104 -5.01 18.66 10.00
N VAL A 105 -4.33 19.41 9.12
CA VAL A 105 -4.89 19.88 7.84
C VAL A 105 -4.12 19.26 6.68
N GLY A 106 -4.61 18.14 6.17
CA GLY A 106 -3.97 17.38 5.10
C GLY A 106 -4.36 17.89 3.71
N ILE A 107 -3.62 18.89 3.21
CA ILE A 107 -3.75 19.37 1.82
C ILE A 107 -3.28 18.27 0.85
N TYR A 108 -4.08 17.99 -0.16
CA TYR A 108 -3.86 16.91 -1.12
C TYR A 108 -2.89 17.31 -2.23
N LYS A 109 -2.98 18.54 -2.74
CA LYS A 109 -2.06 19.06 -3.76
C LYS A 109 -0.65 19.30 -3.18
N PRO A 110 0.42 19.08 -3.96
CA PRO A 110 0.45 18.86 -5.41
C PRO A 110 0.44 17.37 -5.84
N HIS A 111 -0.16 16.45 -5.06
CA HIS A 111 -0.30 15.07 -5.53
C HIS A 111 -1.11 14.98 -6.83
N LEU A 112 -0.71 14.05 -7.70
CA LEU A 112 -1.42 13.72 -8.94
C LEU A 112 -2.91 13.43 -8.68
N ASP A 113 -3.82 13.80 -9.57
CA ASP A 113 -3.65 14.47 -10.87
C ASP A 113 -3.44 16.00 -10.77
N TRP A 114 -2.68 16.64 -11.66
CA TRP A 114 -2.29 18.06 -11.55
C TRP A 114 -3.28 19.02 -12.19
N TRP A 115 -4.47 19.06 -11.61
CA TRP A 115 -5.42 20.14 -11.84
C TRP A 115 -5.44 21.19 -10.73
N ALA A 116 -5.55 22.44 -11.16
CA ALA A 116 -5.74 23.59 -10.30
C ALA A 116 -6.67 24.60 -11.00
N PRO A 117 -7.32 25.51 -10.25
CA PRO A 117 -8.07 26.60 -10.87
C PRO A 117 -7.22 27.42 -11.86
N PRO A 118 -7.81 27.90 -12.97
CA PRO A 118 -7.09 28.63 -14.04
C PRO A 118 -6.17 29.75 -13.54
N GLU A 119 -6.61 30.51 -12.55
CA GLU A 119 -5.88 31.65 -12.01
C GLU A 119 -4.51 31.30 -11.44
N PHE A 120 -4.27 30.03 -11.06
CA PHE A 120 -2.97 29.57 -10.58
C PHE A 120 -2.02 29.19 -11.73
N PHE A 121 -2.56 28.85 -12.91
CA PHE A 121 -1.75 28.69 -14.11
C PHE A 121 -1.25 30.04 -14.62
N ASP A 122 -2.09 31.08 -14.54
CA ASP A 122 -1.75 32.45 -14.96
C ASP A 122 -0.55 33.07 -14.18
N LEU A 123 -0.16 32.48 -13.05
CA LEU A 123 1.00 32.90 -12.26
C LEU A 123 2.35 32.59 -12.93
N TYR A 124 2.36 31.68 -13.90
CA TYR A 124 3.58 31.18 -14.53
C TYR A 124 3.48 31.27 -16.04
N ASP A 125 4.49 31.90 -16.67
CA ASP A 125 4.60 31.93 -18.13
C ASP A 125 5.23 30.61 -18.62
N PRO A 126 4.52 29.81 -19.44
CA PRO A 126 5.05 28.56 -20.00
C PRO A 126 6.36 28.78 -20.78
N ALA A 127 6.54 29.93 -21.44
CA ALA A 127 7.76 30.24 -22.16
C ALA A 127 8.96 30.44 -21.22
N GLU A 128 8.75 31.01 -20.04
CA GLU A 128 9.80 31.14 -19.02
C GLU A 128 10.17 29.78 -18.42
N ILE A 129 9.17 28.93 -18.13
CA ILE A 129 9.38 27.55 -17.66
C ILE A 129 10.21 26.77 -18.68
N ARG A 130 9.80 26.80 -19.94
CA ARG A 130 10.51 26.13 -21.04
C ARG A 130 11.94 26.64 -21.18
N ALA A 131 12.15 27.95 -21.11
CA ALA A 131 13.48 28.54 -21.18
C ALA A 131 14.37 28.18 -19.97
N ALA A 132 13.78 28.00 -18.78
CA ALA A 132 14.46 27.54 -17.58
C ALA A 132 14.86 26.07 -17.72
N LEU A 133 13.94 25.19 -18.13
CA LEU A 133 14.21 23.77 -18.38
C LEU A 133 15.37 23.59 -19.37
N GLU A 134 15.35 24.29 -20.50
CA GLU A 134 16.45 24.20 -21.46
C GLU A 134 17.78 24.71 -20.91
N ARG A 135 17.76 25.70 -20.01
CA ARG A 135 18.98 26.19 -19.35
C ARG A 135 19.53 25.12 -18.42
N SER A 136 18.67 24.51 -17.62
CA SER A 136 19.04 23.44 -16.70
C SER A 136 19.61 22.21 -17.40
N LEU A 137 19.04 21.84 -18.55
CA LEU A 137 19.58 20.77 -19.39
C LEU A 137 20.94 21.13 -20.01
N ARG A 138 21.18 22.42 -20.31
CA ARG A 138 22.45 22.89 -20.91
C ARG A 138 23.58 23.03 -19.89
N ASP A 139 23.28 23.50 -18.68
CA ASP A 139 24.27 23.66 -17.61
C ASP A 139 24.46 22.40 -16.77
N GLY A 140 23.59 21.40 -16.96
CA GLY A 140 23.69 20.09 -16.32
C GLY A 140 23.11 20.06 -14.92
N SER A 141 22.41 21.11 -14.46
CA SER A 141 21.66 21.07 -13.19
C SER A 141 20.49 20.08 -13.22
N ILE A 142 19.99 19.75 -14.42
CA ILE A 142 19.12 18.60 -14.66
C ILE A 142 19.84 17.67 -15.61
N ILE A 143 20.09 16.43 -15.16
CA ILE A 143 20.60 15.37 -16.03
C ILE A 143 19.44 14.69 -16.76
N PRO A 144 19.43 14.69 -18.11
CA PRO A 144 18.56 13.78 -18.87
C PRO A 144 19.06 12.33 -18.67
N GLY A 145 18.17 11.39 -18.33
CA GLY A 145 18.58 10.04 -17.95
C GLY A 145 18.86 9.08 -19.12
N ASP A 146 19.22 9.59 -20.30
CA ASP A 146 19.86 8.80 -21.36
C ASP A 146 21.38 8.64 -21.14
N GLY A 147 21.93 9.23 -20.08
CA GLY A 147 23.34 9.13 -19.72
C GLY A 147 23.74 7.80 -19.06
N GLU A 148 24.93 7.30 -19.41
CA GLU A 148 25.62 6.13 -18.83
C GLU A 148 25.95 6.26 -17.31
N TYR A 149 25.33 7.19 -16.58
CA TYR A 149 25.74 7.62 -15.24
C TYR A 149 25.06 6.89 -14.08
N PHE A 150 23.96 6.17 -14.35
CA PHE A 150 23.10 5.59 -13.32
C PHE A 150 22.86 4.11 -13.62
N ASP A 151 23.90 3.28 -13.52
CA ASP A 151 23.77 1.80 -13.48
C ASP A 151 23.17 1.36 -12.14
N VAL A 152 22.05 1.99 -11.75
CA VAL A 152 21.25 1.65 -10.57
C VAL A 152 20.03 0.83 -11.00
N PRO A 153 19.66 -0.21 -10.24
CA PRO A 153 18.46 -0.98 -10.50
C PRO A 153 17.24 -0.05 -10.57
N PRO A 154 16.32 -0.25 -11.53
CA PRO A 154 15.11 0.55 -11.59
C PRO A 154 14.26 0.29 -10.33
N MET A 155 14.35 1.21 -9.36
CA MET A 155 13.55 1.18 -8.11
C MET A 155 12.05 1.34 -8.39
N SER A 156 11.73 1.91 -9.55
CA SER A 156 10.46 1.76 -10.25
C SER A 156 10.76 1.51 -11.72
N GLY A 157 9.93 0.71 -12.40
CA GLY A 157 10.01 0.60 -13.86
C GLY A 157 10.02 2.01 -14.50
N PRO A 158 10.71 2.19 -15.64
CA PRO A 158 10.70 3.47 -16.34
C PRO A 158 9.24 3.88 -16.55
N SER A 159 8.91 5.12 -16.19
CA SER A 159 7.58 5.66 -16.43
C SER A 159 7.25 5.47 -17.91
N SER A 160 6.12 4.83 -18.23
CA SER A 160 5.68 4.62 -19.64
C SER A 160 5.53 5.94 -20.42
N VAL A 161 5.58 7.06 -19.69
CA VAL A 161 5.50 8.44 -20.14
C VAL A 161 6.88 9.02 -20.49
N HIS A 162 7.96 8.54 -19.87
CA HIS A 162 9.26 9.20 -19.90
C HIS A 162 9.82 9.34 -21.32
N ALA A 163 9.81 8.24 -22.09
CA ALA A 163 10.36 8.24 -23.46
C ALA A 163 9.67 9.28 -24.38
N ARG A 164 8.43 9.67 -24.07
CA ARG A 164 7.75 10.77 -24.76
C ARG A 164 8.25 12.14 -24.29
N MET A 165 8.40 12.36 -22.99
CA MET A 165 8.81 13.64 -22.41
C MET A 165 10.26 14.02 -22.74
N ALA A 166 11.19 13.06 -22.74
CA ALA A 166 12.57 13.31 -23.17
C ALA A 166 12.66 13.76 -24.65
N GLY A 167 11.71 13.35 -25.49
CA GLY A 167 11.59 13.76 -26.88
C GLY A 167 10.75 15.02 -27.11
N ASP A 168 10.06 15.52 -26.09
CA ASP A 168 9.06 16.60 -26.18
C ASP A 168 9.20 17.56 -24.98
N LEU A 169 10.08 18.56 -25.14
CA LEU A 169 10.36 19.56 -24.11
C LEU A 169 9.18 20.50 -23.84
N ASP A 170 8.26 20.65 -24.79
CA ASP A 170 7.04 21.43 -24.58
C ASP A 170 6.09 20.67 -23.64
N LEU A 171 5.89 19.37 -23.87
CA LEU A 171 5.15 18.51 -22.95
C LEU A 171 5.78 18.49 -21.54
N TRP A 172 7.11 18.47 -21.44
CA TRP A 172 7.79 18.54 -20.14
C TRP A 172 7.51 19.88 -19.43
N ALA A 173 7.64 21.00 -20.14
CA ALA A 173 7.36 22.32 -19.60
C ALA A 173 5.91 22.46 -19.12
N ASP A 174 4.94 21.94 -19.88
CA ASP A 174 3.52 21.89 -19.52
C ASP A 174 3.28 21.15 -18.19
N TYR A 175 4.02 20.06 -17.95
CA TYR A 175 3.94 19.29 -16.70
C TYR A 175 4.52 20.05 -15.51
N ILE A 176 5.65 20.74 -15.69
CA ILE A 176 6.21 21.63 -14.67
C ILE A 176 5.22 22.75 -14.37
N HIS A 177 4.58 23.33 -15.40
CA HIS A 177 3.58 24.38 -15.24
C HIS A 177 2.40 23.92 -14.39
N ALA A 178 1.83 22.74 -14.68
CA ALA A 178 0.73 22.18 -13.91
C ALA A 178 1.11 21.85 -12.46
N TYR A 179 2.32 21.34 -12.22
CA TYR A 179 2.83 21.11 -10.87
C TYR A 179 2.97 22.42 -10.09
N LEU A 180 3.59 23.44 -10.68
CA LEU A 180 3.76 24.77 -10.06
C LEU A 180 2.42 25.44 -9.74
N ALA A 181 1.45 25.38 -10.66
CA ALA A 181 0.09 25.86 -10.42
C ALA A 181 -0.57 25.11 -9.24
N SER A 182 -0.39 23.80 -9.15
CA SER A 182 -0.91 22.98 -8.04
C SER A 182 -0.26 23.34 -6.70
N VAL A 183 1.05 23.67 -6.69
CA VAL A 183 1.76 24.15 -5.49
C VAL A 183 1.22 25.52 -5.06
N SER A 184 1.06 26.48 -5.97
CA SER A 184 0.48 27.79 -5.63
C SER A 184 -0.96 27.69 -5.14
N TYR A 185 -1.74 26.77 -5.70
CA TYR A 185 -3.08 26.50 -5.21
C TYR A 185 -3.04 25.92 -3.78
N ALA A 186 -2.18 24.94 -3.50
CA ALA A 186 -1.99 24.40 -2.15
C ALA A 186 -1.55 25.50 -1.16
N ASP A 187 -0.59 26.34 -1.56
CA ASP A 187 -0.12 27.49 -0.78
C ASP A 187 -1.26 28.44 -0.41
N SER A 188 -2.16 28.75 -1.36
CA SER A 188 -3.32 29.60 -1.08
C SER A 188 -4.25 29.00 -0.02
N LYS A 189 -4.41 27.66 0.02
CA LYS A 189 -5.23 26.97 1.02
C LYS A 189 -4.58 26.98 2.39
N VAL A 190 -3.26 26.84 2.44
CA VAL A 190 -2.48 27.04 3.68
C VAL A 190 -2.66 28.49 4.16
N GLY A 191 -2.54 29.47 3.26
CA GLY A 191 -2.78 30.88 3.53
C GLY A 191 -4.15 31.15 4.14
N ASP A 192 -5.24 30.64 3.55
CA ASP A 192 -6.61 30.83 4.06
C ASP A 192 -6.77 30.31 5.51
N VAL A 193 -6.16 29.17 5.84
CA VAL A 193 -6.21 28.59 7.20
C VAL A 193 -5.39 29.44 8.18
N LEU A 194 -4.20 29.88 7.78
CA LEU A 194 -3.36 30.75 8.61
C LEU A 194 -4.00 32.12 8.84
N GLU A 195 -4.63 32.71 7.83
CA GLU A 195 -5.40 33.96 7.98
C GLU A 195 -6.58 33.79 8.95
N ALA A 196 -7.23 32.62 8.95
CA ALA A 196 -8.30 32.32 9.91
C ALA A 196 -7.78 32.16 11.35
N LEU A 197 -6.58 31.61 11.54
CA LEU A 197 -5.90 31.57 12.84
C LEU A 197 -5.54 32.98 13.31
N ASP A 198 -4.89 33.77 12.45
CA ASP A 198 -4.45 35.14 12.75
C ASP A 198 -5.61 36.12 13.02
N ALA A 199 -6.83 35.77 12.58
CA ALA A 199 -8.03 36.55 12.88
C ALA A 199 -8.38 36.57 14.38
N ASP A 200 -7.90 35.61 15.16
CA ASP A 200 -7.94 35.59 16.63
C ASP A 200 -6.51 35.69 17.20
N PRO A 201 -6.04 36.90 17.57
CA PRO A 201 -4.67 37.10 18.03
C PRO A 201 -4.30 36.36 19.30
N ASP A 202 -5.28 36.09 20.18
CA ASP A 202 -5.03 35.34 21.42
C ASP A 202 -4.79 33.86 21.07
N LEU A 203 -5.59 33.31 20.16
CA LEU A 203 -5.40 31.95 19.64
C LEU A 203 -4.07 31.81 18.88
N ALA A 204 -3.76 32.76 18.00
CA ALA A 204 -2.52 32.75 17.22
C ALA A 204 -1.26 32.84 18.10
N ALA A 205 -1.32 33.60 19.20
CA ALA A 205 -0.21 33.72 20.15
C ALA A 205 0.07 32.44 20.96
N GLU A 206 -0.89 31.51 21.03
CA GLU A 206 -0.81 30.27 21.80
C GLU A 206 -0.72 29.02 20.92
N THR A 207 -0.64 29.18 19.59
CA THR A 207 -0.66 28.05 18.65
C THR A 207 0.70 27.86 17.97
N ALA A 208 1.35 26.74 18.23
CA ALA A 208 2.50 26.28 17.45
C ALA A 208 2.04 25.72 16.09
N ILE A 209 2.84 25.95 15.04
CA ILE A 209 2.54 25.53 13.67
C ILE A 209 3.67 24.63 13.17
N VAL A 210 3.33 23.45 12.67
CA VAL A 210 4.27 22.54 12.01
C VAL A 210 3.75 22.27 10.60
N LEU A 211 4.50 22.69 9.58
CA LEU A 211 4.18 22.49 8.17
C LEU A 211 5.23 21.54 7.55
N TRP A 212 4.79 20.45 6.92
CA TRP A 212 5.68 19.52 6.24
C TRP A 212 5.01 18.84 5.03
N SER A 213 5.83 18.18 4.20
CA SER A 213 5.38 17.25 3.15
C SER A 213 5.70 15.80 3.53
N ASP A 214 4.94 14.84 3.02
CA ASP A 214 5.19 13.40 3.22
C ASP A 214 6.41 12.89 2.43
N ASN A 215 6.79 13.59 1.36
CA ASN A 215 7.96 13.31 0.50
C ASN A 215 8.19 14.46 -0.50
N GLY A 216 9.27 14.33 -1.28
CA GLY A 216 9.53 15.12 -2.48
C GLY A 216 8.95 14.48 -3.75
N GLN A 217 9.30 15.04 -4.91
CA GLN A 217 8.78 14.66 -6.21
C GLN A 217 9.79 15.00 -7.33
N HIS A 218 10.09 14.03 -8.18
CA HIS A 218 10.79 14.22 -9.44
C HIS A 218 9.91 14.88 -10.50
N LEU A 219 10.52 15.75 -11.28
CA LEU A 219 9.91 16.47 -12.40
C LEU A 219 10.71 16.25 -13.69
N GLY A 220 11.14 15.01 -13.92
CA GLY A 220 11.86 14.55 -15.10
C GLY A 220 13.39 14.50 -14.94
N ASP A 221 13.92 15.01 -13.83
CA ASP A 221 15.33 14.89 -13.48
C ASP A 221 15.78 13.43 -13.36
N LYS A 222 16.97 13.12 -13.86
CA LYS A 222 17.54 11.76 -13.87
C LYS A 222 16.61 10.72 -14.54
N ASP A 223 15.81 11.17 -15.53
CA ASP A 223 14.74 10.41 -16.21
C ASP A 223 13.54 10.06 -15.31
N ARG A 224 13.52 10.49 -14.05
CA ARG A 224 12.47 10.11 -13.11
C ARG A 224 11.30 11.06 -13.09
N TRP A 225 10.13 10.48 -12.81
CA TRP A 225 8.89 11.17 -12.47
C TRP A 225 8.26 10.42 -11.29
N GLY A 226 7.61 11.13 -10.37
CA GLY A 226 7.12 10.51 -9.14
C GLY A 226 8.15 10.62 -8.02
N LYS A 227 8.14 9.67 -7.08
CA LYS A 227 8.83 9.82 -5.79
C LYS A 227 9.56 8.57 -5.30
N THR A 228 9.56 7.50 -6.07
CA THR A 228 10.05 6.19 -5.63
C THR A 228 11.55 6.02 -5.87
N THR A 229 12.36 6.93 -5.32
CA THR A 229 13.83 6.87 -5.37
C THR A 229 14.44 7.43 -4.07
N HIS A 230 15.73 7.16 -3.82
CA HIS A 230 16.47 7.73 -2.69
C HIS A 230 17.12 9.07 -2.99
N TRP A 231 16.98 9.60 -4.21
CA TRP A 231 17.58 10.88 -4.57
C TRP A 231 16.91 12.01 -3.80
N ARG A 232 17.67 13.10 -3.68
CA ARG A 232 17.26 14.30 -2.96
C ARG A 232 15.89 14.80 -3.40
N GLU A 233 15.58 14.80 -4.69
CA GLU A 233 14.31 15.30 -5.23
C GLU A 233 13.10 14.55 -4.69
N ALA A 234 13.23 13.25 -4.40
CA ALA A 234 12.16 12.41 -3.88
C ALA A 234 12.09 12.35 -2.35
N THR A 235 13.22 12.54 -1.68
CA THR A 235 13.36 12.32 -0.23
C THR A 235 13.42 13.59 0.60
N GLN A 236 13.87 14.71 0.02
CA GLN A 236 13.89 15.99 0.73
C GLN A 236 12.50 16.63 0.72
N ALA A 237 11.95 16.84 1.92
CA ALA A 237 10.67 17.53 2.12
C ALA A 237 10.89 18.89 2.81
N PRO A 238 10.03 19.89 2.55
CA PRO A 238 9.98 21.09 3.39
C PRO A 238 9.54 20.72 4.81
N LEU A 239 10.13 21.38 5.80
CA LEU A 239 9.71 21.35 7.20
C LEU A 239 9.84 22.77 7.78
N ILE A 240 8.75 23.32 8.29
CA ILE A 240 8.70 24.62 8.96
C ILE A 240 8.07 24.40 10.32
N ILE A 241 8.73 24.88 11.37
CA ILE A 241 8.22 24.86 12.74
C ILE A 241 8.17 26.31 13.22
N VAL A 242 6.98 26.74 13.63
CA VAL A 242 6.74 28.03 14.28
C VAL A 242 6.32 27.74 15.71
N ASP A 243 7.19 28.08 16.64
CA ASP A 243 6.86 28.18 18.05
C ASP A 243 6.59 29.67 18.34
N PRO A 244 5.38 30.05 18.82
CA PRO A 244 5.03 31.45 19.05
C PRO A 244 5.93 32.15 20.07
N ASP A 245 6.61 31.40 20.94
CA ASP A 245 7.54 31.93 21.94
C ASP A 245 8.95 32.20 21.37
N GLU A 246 9.24 31.72 20.16
CA GLU A 246 10.56 31.77 19.54
C GLU A 246 10.61 32.72 18.32
N PRO A 247 11.75 33.35 18.03
CA PRO A 247 11.84 34.26 16.89
C PRO A 247 11.72 33.51 15.55
N GLY A 248 10.83 33.98 14.68
CA GLY A 248 10.65 33.47 13.32
C GLY A 248 11.73 33.93 12.32
N GLY A 249 11.65 33.40 11.10
CA GLY A 249 12.53 33.79 9.98
C GLY A 249 13.97 33.28 10.07
N ARG A 250 14.22 32.24 10.87
CA ARG A 250 15.52 31.56 10.99
C ARG A 250 15.54 30.29 10.14
N THR A 251 16.72 29.91 9.66
CA THR A 251 16.96 28.66 8.94
C THR A 251 17.93 27.78 9.72
N ALA A 252 17.66 26.48 9.71
CA ALA A 252 18.49 25.43 10.31
C ALA A 252 19.03 24.55 9.18
N GLU A 253 20.33 24.20 9.25
CA GLU A 253 21.02 23.37 8.24
C GLU A 253 21.26 21.94 8.75
N GLN A 254 20.87 21.65 9.99
CA GLN A 254 20.97 20.34 10.61
C GLN A 254 20.13 19.32 9.83
N ILE A 255 20.68 18.10 9.65
CA ILE A 255 19.91 16.99 9.11
C ILE A 255 18.93 16.49 10.18
N VAL A 256 17.66 16.43 9.78
CA VAL A 256 16.51 15.97 10.57
C VAL A 256 15.65 15.03 9.72
N SER A 257 14.75 14.28 10.33
CA SER A 257 13.87 13.31 9.67
C SER A 257 12.40 13.54 10.02
N LEU A 258 11.48 13.09 9.17
CA LEU A 258 10.03 13.22 9.45
C LEU A 258 9.61 12.44 10.72
N VAL A 259 10.36 11.41 11.13
CA VAL A 259 10.11 10.69 12.38
C VAL A 259 10.30 11.56 13.63
N ASP A 260 11.03 12.67 13.50
CA ASP A 260 11.26 13.66 14.56
C ASP A 260 10.02 14.51 14.85
N ILE A 261 9.03 14.54 13.95
CA ILE A 261 7.83 15.38 14.10
C ILE A 261 7.00 14.93 15.31
N PHE A 262 6.81 13.62 15.52
CA PHE A 262 6.02 13.11 16.64
C PHE A 262 6.59 13.59 17.99
N PRO A 263 7.85 13.28 18.36
CA PRO A 263 8.42 13.80 19.60
C PRO A 263 8.47 15.33 19.66
N THR A 264 8.65 16.02 18.52
CA THR A 264 8.61 17.49 18.49
C THR A 264 7.25 18.04 18.87
N VAL A 265 6.15 17.49 18.32
CA VAL A 265 4.79 17.92 18.65
C VAL A 265 4.51 17.71 20.13
N LEU A 266 4.92 16.57 20.70
CA LEU A 266 4.76 16.29 22.12
C LEU A 266 5.51 17.31 23.01
N ASP A 267 6.74 17.65 22.65
CA ASP A 267 7.58 18.61 23.39
C ASP A 267 7.06 20.05 23.25
N LEU A 268 6.55 20.45 22.08
CA LEU A 268 5.94 21.77 21.86
C LEU A 268 4.71 22.03 22.75
N ILE A 269 3.99 20.99 23.15
CA ILE A 269 2.77 21.08 23.97
C ILE A 269 2.94 20.46 25.37
N ASP A 270 4.17 20.16 25.78
CA ASP A 270 4.53 19.63 27.11
C ASP A 270 3.79 18.34 27.50
N ILE A 271 3.69 17.39 26.55
CA ILE A 271 3.13 16.05 26.79
C ILE A 271 4.24 15.01 26.87
N GLU A 272 4.33 14.33 28.00
CA GLU A 272 5.23 13.17 28.13
C GLU A 272 4.68 11.98 27.33
N PRO A 273 5.52 11.28 26.54
CA PRO A 273 5.08 10.09 25.82
C PRO A 273 4.65 8.99 26.81
N PRO A 274 3.60 8.21 26.48
CA PRO A 274 3.15 7.10 27.31
C PRO A 274 4.28 6.12 27.66
N ARG A 275 4.25 5.59 28.89
CA ARG A 275 5.27 4.64 29.33
C ARG A 275 5.31 3.42 28.42
N GLY A 276 6.46 3.17 27.80
CA GLY A 276 6.69 2.03 26.92
C GLY A 276 6.42 2.33 25.45
N LEU A 277 5.99 3.54 25.09
CA LEU A 277 6.00 4.00 23.71
C LEU A 277 7.45 4.29 23.30
N ASP A 278 7.93 3.60 22.27
CA ASP A 278 9.28 3.75 21.73
C ASP A 278 9.24 4.69 20.52
N LEU A 279 9.51 5.97 20.76
CA LEU A 279 9.60 6.98 19.70
C LEU A 279 10.97 6.89 19.02
N ARG A 280 10.98 6.62 17.71
CA ARG A 280 12.21 6.44 16.92
C ARG A 280 12.89 7.76 16.51
N GLY A 281 12.26 8.90 16.74
CA GLY A 281 12.79 10.23 16.39
C GLY A 281 13.23 11.04 17.62
N ASN A 282 13.83 12.20 17.38
CA ASN A 282 14.26 13.16 18.39
C ASN A 282 13.45 14.45 18.30
N SER A 283 13.04 15.05 19.43
CA SER A 283 12.39 16.36 19.42
C SER A 283 13.30 17.43 18.83
N LEU A 284 12.79 18.22 17.88
CA LEU A 284 13.50 19.32 17.22
C LEU A 284 13.40 20.65 17.96
N VAL A 285 12.65 20.73 19.07
CA VAL A 285 12.54 21.96 19.89
C VAL A 285 13.90 22.56 20.25
N PRO A 286 14.97 21.80 20.57
CA PRO A 286 16.30 22.37 20.78
C PRO A 286 16.84 23.15 19.56
N ILE A 287 16.59 22.69 18.33
CA ILE A 287 16.96 23.39 17.09
C ILE A 287 16.09 24.64 16.92
N VAL A 288 14.79 24.55 17.22
CA VAL A 288 13.88 25.70 17.16
C VAL A 288 14.37 26.82 18.08
N LYS A 289 14.86 26.48 19.28
CA LYS A 289 15.43 27.44 20.23
C LYS A 289 16.77 27.99 19.76
N ASP A 290 17.67 27.13 19.28
CA ASP A 290 18.99 27.50 18.78
C ASP A 290 19.33 26.79 17.46
N VAL A 291 19.12 27.47 16.35
CA VAL A 291 19.43 26.96 15.00
C VAL A 291 20.93 26.73 14.76
N SER A 292 21.80 27.13 15.70
CA SER A 292 23.24 26.86 15.65
C SER A 292 23.69 25.70 16.54
N ILE A 293 22.74 25.01 17.20
CA ILE A 293 23.03 23.89 18.09
C ILE A 293 23.79 22.78 17.35
N ASP A 294 24.76 22.18 18.05
CA ASP A 294 25.41 20.96 17.59
C ASP A 294 24.40 19.81 17.69
N TRP A 295 24.06 19.24 16.54
CA TRP A 295 23.02 18.22 16.39
C TRP A 295 23.58 16.88 15.93
N TYR A 296 24.90 16.74 15.78
CA TYR A 296 25.48 15.50 15.29
C TYR A 296 25.77 14.51 16.42
N GLU A 297 24.83 13.58 16.63
CA GLU A 297 24.93 12.47 17.58
C GLU A 297 24.31 11.23 16.92
N PRO A 298 24.99 10.63 15.92
CA PRO A 298 24.38 9.64 15.06
C PRO A 298 23.96 8.38 15.80
N GLY A 299 24.66 7.95 16.86
CA GLY A 299 24.23 6.83 17.70
C GLY A 299 22.98 7.09 18.55
N ALA A 300 22.42 8.31 18.49
CA ALA A 300 21.11 8.66 19.02
C ALA A 300 20.14 9.10 17.90
N GLY A 301 20.49 8.86 16.63
CA GLY A 301 19.71 9.24 15.46
C GLY A 301 19.71 10.73 15.11
N LYS A 302 20.61 11.54 15.69
CA LYS A 302 20.67 12.99 15.39
C LYS A 302 21.72 13.31 14.34
N GLY A 303 21.38 14.19 13.40
CA GLY A 303 22.26 14.60 12.30
C GLY A 303 22.34 13.56 11.17
N VAL A 304 21.41 12.62 11.15
CA VAL A 304 21.27 11.56 10.15
C VAL A 304 19.83 11.46 9.66
N ALA A 305 19.64 11.08 8.41
CA ALA A 305 18.32 10.79 7.83
C ALA A 305 18.37 9.42 7.15
N LEU A 306 17.50 8.52 7.61
CA LEU A 306 17.32 7.18 7.05
C LEU A 306 16.09 7.16 6.15
N THR A 307 16.23 6.63 4.94
CA THR A 307 15.11 6.37 4.04
C THR A 307 15.15 4.92 3.56
N THR A 308 13.97 4.31 3.39
CA THR A 308 13.84 2.92 2.93
C THR A 308 12.81 2.85 1.81
N ILE A 309 13.14 2.23 0.68
CA ILE A 309 12.25 2.12 -0.48
C ILE A 309 12.41 0.73 -1.07
N PHE A 310 11.34 -0.06 -1.19
CA PHE A 310 11.40 -1.41 -1.79
C PHE A 310 12.65 -2.21 -1.36
N GLY A 311 12.92 -2.26 -0.05
CA GLY A 311 14.04 -2.99 0.56
C GLY A 311 15.44 -2.38 0.38
N SER A 312 15.59 -1.35 -0.45
CA SER A 312 16.78 -0.51 -0.43
C SER A 312 16.76 0.44 0.77
N VAL A 313 17.95 0.81 1.21
CA VAL A 313 18.17 1.69 2.36
C VAL A 313 19.17 2.76 2.01
N SER A 314 18.90 3.99 2.42
CA SER A 314 19.79 5.12 2.19
C SER A 314 19.94 5.93 3.47
N LEU A 315 21.18 6.30 3.78
CA LEU A 315 21.56 7.18 4.87
C LEU A 315 22.12 8.47 4.30
N ARG A 316 21.61 9.61 4.75
CA ARG A 316 22.25 10.92 4.58
C ARG A 316 22.79 11.41 5.92
N ALA A 317 24.02 11.92 5.94
CA ALA A 317 24.65 12.43 7.16
C ALA A 317 25.66 13.55 6.84
N VAL A 318 25.74 14.56 7.73
CA VAL A 318 26.83 15.54 7.75
C VAL A 318 27.93 14.99 8.65
N VAL A 319 28.95 14.41 8.06
CA VAL A 319 30.11 13.87 8.79
C VAL A 319 31.01 15.04 9.22
N PRO A 320 31.21 15.28 10.54
CA PRO A 320 31.96 16.42 11.03
C PRO A 320 33.38 16.47 10.48
N GLY A 321 33.72 17.58 9.81
CA GLY A 321 35.04 17.82 9.23
C GLY A 321 35.28 17.16 7.87
N GLU A 322 34.34 16.37 7.35
CA GLU A 322 34.46 15.69 6.06
C GLU A 322 33.43 16.20 5.03
N GLY A 323 32.16 16.40 5.41
CA GLY A 323 31.12 16.90 4.50
C GLY A 323 29.74 16.24 4.69
N ASP A 324 28.76 16.64 3.88
CA ASP A 324 27.44 16.01 3.72
C ASP A 324 27.52 14.90 2.66
N PHE A 325 27.07 13.71 3.01
CA PHE A 325 27.10 12.53 2.15
C PHE A 325 25.78 11.78 2.17
N ARG A 326 25.44 11.16 1.04
CA ARG A 326 24.40 10.12 0.96
C ARG A 326 25.02 8.81 0.53
N TYR A 327 24.67 7.74 1.22
CA TYR A 327 25.08 6.37 0.90
C TYR A 327 23.85 5.47 0.82
N THR A 328 23.74 4.69 -0.24
CA THR A 328 22.59 3.81 -0.50
C THR A 328 23.06 2.39 -0.76
N ARG A 329 22.34 1.42 -0.19
CA ARG A 329 22.47 0.00 -0.52
C ARG A 329 21.18 -0.51 -1.12
N TYR A 330 21.33 -1.18 -2.25
CA TYR A 330 20.21 -1.78 -2.97
C TYR A 330 20.11 -3.26 -2.64
N PRO A 331 18.90 -3.83 -2.76
CA PRO A 331 18.73 -5.25 -2.55
C PRO A 331 19.55 -6.11 -3.49
N ASP A 332 19.96 -5.62 -4.67
CA ASP A 332 20.79 -6.41 -5.58
C ASP A 332 22.29 -6.38 -5.29
N GLY A 333 22.69 -5.69 -4.22
CA GLY A 333 24.09 -5.51 -3.83
C GLY A 333 24.78 -4.33 -4.52
N THR A 334 24.09 -3.61 -5.41
CA THR A 334 24.59 -2.32 -5.90
C THR A 334 24.58 -1.28 -4.79
N GLU A 335 25.49 -0.32 -4.89
CA GLU A 335 25.70 0.72 -3.90
C GLU A 335 25.88 2.07 -4.59
N GLU A 336 25.46 3.13 -3.90
CA GLU A 336 25.72 4.51 -4.30
C GLU A 336 26.39 5.28 -3.16
N LEU A 337 27.32 6.18 -3.49
CA LEU A 337 27.85 7.18 -2.56
C LEU A 337 27.95 8.52 -3.28
N TYR A 338 27.36 9.56 -2.70
CA TYR A 338 27.41 10.93 -3.22
C TYR A 338 27.95 11.88 -2.15
N ASP A 339 28.81 12.81 -2.59
CA ASP A 339 29.30 13.94 -1.78
C ASP A 339 28.40 15.15 -2.07
N ILE A 340 27.36 15.31 -1.26
CA ILE A 340 26.34 16.34 -1.43
C ILE A 340 26.94 17.75 -1.25
N THR A 341 28.06 17.87 -0.54
CA THR A 341 28.76 19.15 -0.35
C THR A 341 29.28 19.70 -1.68
N ASN A 342 29.83 18.82 -2.51
CA ASN A 342 30.50 19.19 -3.76
C ASN A 342 29.69 18.84 -5.02
N ASP A 343 28.69 17.97 -4.88
CA ASP A 343 27.81 17.47 -5.94
C ASP A 343 26.36 17.39 -5.41
N PRO A 344 25.70 18.54 -5.16
CA PRO A 344 24.40 18.61 -4.49
C PRO A 344 23.22 18.08 -5.32
N ASP A 345 23.45 17.84 -6.62
CA ASP A 345 22.49 17.30 -7.59
C ASP A 345 22.76 15.81 -7.90
N GLU A 346 23.78 15.23 -7.25
CA GLU A 346 24.08 13.79 -7.24
C GLU A 346 24.41 13.23 -8.63
N HIS A 347 25.29 13.95 -9.34
CA HIS A 347 25.71 13.63 -10.70
C HIS A 347 26.75 12.50 -10.77
N VAL A 348 27.58 12.34 -9.75
CA VAL A 348 28.73 11.44 -9.75
C VAL A 348 28.62 10.44 -8.60
N ASN A 349 28.17 9.23 -8.92
CA ASN A 349 28.29 8.11 -7.98
C ASN A 349 29.77 7.81 -7.76
N ARG A 350 30.25 8.03 -6.53
CA ARG A 350 31.64 7.83 -6.12
C ARG A 350 32.05 6.36 -6.11
N LEU A 351 31.10 5.41 -6.19
CA LEU A 351 31.35 3.96 -6.15
C LEU A 351 31.46 3.28 -7.53
N ASP A 352 31.12 3.97 -8.62
CA ASP A 352 31.06 3.36 -9.96
C ASP A 352 32.46 3.01 -10.54
N PHE A 353 32.52 1.87 -11.25
CA PHE A 353 33.69 1.33 -11.94
C PHE A 353 33.92 1.92 -13.36
N GLY A 354 33.06 2.81 -13.86
CA GLY A 354 33.10 3.34 -15.23
C GLY A 354 33.87 4.65 -15.45
N THR A 355 34.07 5.49 -14.41
CA THR A 355 34.69 6.83 -14.57
C THR A 355 36.20 6.81 -14.84
N GLY A 356 36.83 5.62 -14.81
CA GLY A 356 38.28 5.45 -14.91
C GLY A 356 39.05 5.92 -13.66
N GLN A 357 38.35 6.41 -12.63
CA GLN A 357 38.89 6.68 -11.31
C GLN A 357 38.47 5.55 -10.39
N GLY A 358 39.33 4.55 -10.18
CA GLY A 358 39.08 3.58 -9.11
C GLY A 358 38.90 4.32 -7.78
N LEU A 359 38.15 3.72 -6.85
CA LEU A 359 37.86 4.30 -5.53
C LEU A 359 39.13 4.89 -4.91
N THR A 360 39.06 6.16 -4.49
CA THR A 360 40.13 6.71 -3.69
C THR A 360 40.05 6.10 -2.28
N ARG A 361 41.16 6.12 -1.54
CA ARG A 361 41.11 5.72 -0.13
C ARG A 361 40.15 6.56 0.70
N ALA A 362 39.82 7.77 0.27
CA ALA A 362 38.85 8.62 0.96
C ALA A 362 37.43 8.11 0.72
N ASP A 363 37.12 7.68 -0.50
CA ASP A 363 35.83 7.08 -0.85
C ASP A 363 35.60 5.78 -0.08
N ASP A 364 36.60 4.88 -0.02
CA ASP A 364 36.49 3.66 0.78
C ASP A 364 36.24 3.96 2.26
N ARG A 365 36.99 4.90 2.85
CA ARG A 365 36.79 5.29 4.25
C ARG A 365 35.41 5.88 4.49
N MET A 366 34.91 6.68 3.56
CA MET A 366 33.61 7.33 3.69
C MET A 366 32.48 6.31 3.53
N ARG A 367 32.59 5.40 2.56
CA ARG A 367 31.67 4.27 2.39
C ARG A 367 31.61 3.43 3.67
N ASP A 368 32.76 3.02 4.20
CA ASP A 368 32.82 2.17 5.39
C ASP A 368 32.21 2.88 6.62
N LEU A 369 32.53 4.16 6.83
CA LEU A 369 31.93 4.98 7.90
C LEU A 369 30.41 5.09 7.76
N MET A 370 29.93 5.44 6.57
CA MET A 370 28.50 5.59 6.31
C MET A 370 27.75 4.26 6.44
N ASN A 371 28.39 3.15 6.04
CA ASN A 371 27.84 1.81 6.22
C ASN A 371 27.72 1.46 7.72
N ASP A 372 28.74 1.73 8.53
CA ASP A 372 28.68 1.49 9.98
C ASP A 372 27.55 2.32 10.63
N LEU A 373 27.45 3.61 10.30
CA LEU A 373 26.36 4.47 10.77
C LEU A 373 24.99 3.94 10.34
N LEU A 374 24.87 3.51 9.08
CA LEU A 374 23.62 2.97 8.55
C LEU A 374 23.23 1.70 9.31
N GLN A 375 24.17 0.79 9.60
CA GLN A 375 23.87 -0.43 10.35
C GLN A 375 23.41 -0.13 11.79
N ASP A 376 24.03 0.83 12.46
CA ASP A 376 23.60 1.28 13.79
C ASP A 376 22.18 1.86 13.72
N GLN A 377 21.90 2.74 12.75
CA GLN A 377 20.58 3.34 12.57
C GLN A 377 19.49 2.34 12.21
N LEU A 378 19.81 1.36 11.37
CA LEU A 378 18.89 0.28 11.05
C LEU A 378 18.55 -0.52 12.30
N ALA A 379 19.55 -0.89 13.11
CA ALA A 379 19.33 -1.60 14.36
C ALA A 379 18.44 -0.81 15.34
N ASP A 380 18.63 0.52 15.45
CA ASP A 380 17.83 1.40 16.30
C ASP A 380 16.37 1.49 15.86
N VAL A 381 16.08 1.38 14.56
CA VAL A 381 14.70 1.37 14.03
C VAL A 381 14.11 -0.04 13.86
N GLY A 382 14.79 -1.07 14.38
CA GLY A 382 14.32 -2.46 14.29
C GLY A 382 14.44 -3.05 12.88
N MET A 383 15.26 -2.48 12.00
CA MET A 383 15.56 -3.02 10.68
C MET A 383 16.91 -3.74 10.69
N LEU A 384 16.95 -4.97 10.20
CA LEU A 384 18.17 -5.78 10.18
C LEU A 384 18.43 -6.31 8.77
N ILE A 385 19.63 -6.06 8.24
CA ILE A 385 19.98 -6.45 6.87
C ILE A 385 21.03 -7.56 6.87
N SER A 386 20.76 -8.61 6.09
CA SER A 386 21.69 -9.69 5.81
C SER A 386 22.30 -9.54 4.41
N ASP A 387 23.62 -9.49 4.31
CA ASP A 387 24.37 -9.32 3.07
C ASP A 387 24.80 -10.64 2.40
N GLY A 388 24.14 -11.76 2.75
CA GLY A 388 24.47 -13.09 2.27
C GLY A 388 25.49 -13.85 3.13
N SER A 389 26.33 -13.20 3.94
CA SER A 389 27.36 -13.92 4.72
C SER A 389 26.96 -14.21 6.17
N ASP A 390 25.97 -13.50 6.69
CA ASP A 390 25.65 -13.47 8.12
C ASP A 390 24.33 -14.15 8.50
N ARG A 391 24.28 -14.54 9.78
CA ARG A 391 23.03 -14.90 10.46
C ARG A 391 22.51 -13.64 11.13
N VAL A 392 21.38 -13.13 10.66
CA VAL A 392 20.69 -12.04 11.34
C VAL A 392 19.78 -12.64 12.40
N THR A 393 19.82 -12.08 13.60
CA THR A 393 18.97 -12.51 14.69
C THR A 393 18.40 -11.27 15.40
N GLY A 394 17.09 -11.10 15.28
CA GLY A 394 16.27 -10.09 15.93
C GLY A 394 16.17 -10.26 17.45
N SER A 395 15.32 -9.47 18.07
CA SER A 395 15.15 -9.36 19.51
C SER A 395 13.86 -10.03 20.01
N ALA A 396 12.98 -9.32 20.69
CA ALA A 396 11.65 -9.79 21.06
C ALA A 396 10.60 -8.71 20.71
N ALA A 397 10.98 -7.80 19.82
CA ALA A 397 10.23 -6.64 19.36
C ALA A 397 9.93 -6.84 17.88
N ASP A 398 8.90 -6.16 17.38
CA ASP A 398 8.48 -6.24 15.98
C ASP A 398 9.56 -5.62 15.08
N GLU A 399 10.18 -6.43 14.24
CA GLU A 399 11.35 -6.05 13.45
C GLU A 399 11.18 -6.35 11.96
N MET A 400 11.95 -5.64 11.14
CA MET A 400 12.01 -5.84 9.70
C MET A 400 13.35 -6.47 9.31
N LEU A 401 13.35 -7.73 8.87
CA LEU A 401 14.55 -8.45 8.49
C LEU A 401 14.65 -8.59 6.96
N VAL A 402 15.69 -8.04 6.36
CA VAL A 402 15.83 -7.93 4.90
C VAL A 402 17.07 -8.64 4.40
N THR A 403 16.97 -9.42 3.32
CA THR A 403 18.14 -9.96 2.61
C THR A 403 18.56 -9.05 1.45
N THR A 404 19.84 -8.99 1.13
CA THR A 404 20.33 -8.49 -0.17
C THR A 404 20.82 -9.66 -1.05
N ASN A 405 21.09 -9.43 -2.34
CA ASN A 405 21.55 -10.42 -3.34
C ASN A 405 23.03 -10.82 -3.17
N GLY A 406 23.54 -10.74 -1.94
CA GLY A 406 24.87 -11.20 -1.62
C GLY A 406 25.06 -12.71 -1.87
N PRO A 407 26.31 -13.17 -2.11
CA PRO A 407 26.60 -14.49 -2.65
C PRO A 407 26.45 -15.66 -1.66
N GLY A 408 25.86 -15.46 -0.48
CA GLY A 408 25.79 -16.49 0.56
C GLY A 408 24.38 -16.82 1.05
N ARG A 409 24.30 -17.80 1.95
CA ARG A 409 23.03 -18.37 2.42
C ARG A 409 22.55 -17.62 3.66
N ASN A 410 21.57 -16.74 3.48
CA ASN A 410 20.98 -15.96 4.57
C ASN A 410 20.26 -16.85 5.60
N VAL A 411 20.42 -16.52 6.88
CA VAL A 411 19.58 -17.06 7.95
C VAL A 411 19.03 -15.90 8.76
N LEU A 412 17.72 -15.70 8.70
CA LEU A 412 17.00 -14.65 9.43
C LEU A 412 16.21 -15.29 10.57
N SER A 413 16.21 -14.68 11.74
CA SER A 413 15.45 -15.17 12.91
C SER A 413 14.98 -13.99 13.76
N GLY A 414 13.68 -13.72 13.78
CA GLY A 414 13.04 -12.58 14.45
C GLY A 414 12.79 -12.86 15.94
N ARG A 415 12.45 -14.12 16.26
CA ARG A 415 12.30 -14.72 17.60
C ARG A 415 10.91 -14.51 18.19
N ARG A 416 10.60 -13.33 18.73
CA ARG A 416 9.29 -12.99 19.31
C ARG A 416 8.99 -11.58 18.81
N GLY A 417 7.72 -11.21 18.76
CA GLY A 417 7.28 -10.00 18.05
C GLY A 417 6.59 -10.39 16.75
N ASP A 418 5.91 -9.42 16.16
CA ASP A 418 5.27 -9.55 14.85
C ASP A 418 6.29 -9.09 13.78
N ASP A 419 7.11 -10.01 13.28
CA ASP A 419 8.25 -9.70 12.43
C ASP A 419 7.91 -9.72 10.94
N THR A 420 8.52 -8.81 10.17
CA THR A 420 8.40 -8.76 8.71
C THR A 420 9.71 -9.10 8.03
N TYR A 421 9.69 -10.15 7.20
CA TYR A 421 10.82 -10.63 6.41
C TYR A 421 10.70 -10.19 4.97
N ILE A 422 11.67 -9.48 4.42
CA ILE A 422 11.70 -9.15 2.99
C ILE A 422 12.86 -9.85 2.29
N LEU A 423 12.50 -10.75 1.38
CA LEU A 423 13.42 -11.67 0.72
C LEU A 423 13.65 -11.25 -0.74
N TYR A 424 14.86 -10.77 -1.01
CA TYR A 424 15.40 -10.51 -2.35
C TYR A 424 16.30 -11.63 -2.84
N SER A 425 16.88 -12.40 -1.91
CA SER A 425 17.70 -13.58 -2.18
C SER A 425 17.29 -14.76 -1.30
N ASP A 426 17.84 -15.94 -1.60
CA ASP A 426 17.48 -17.18 -0.88
C ASP A 426 17.84 -17.07 0.61
N ALA A 427 16.90 -17.49 1.45
CA ALA A 427 16.97 -17.31 2.90
C ALA A 427 16.33 -18.46 3.65
N THR A 428 16.92 -18.81 4.80
CA THR A 428 16.25 -19.63 5.81
C THR A 428 15.67 -18.71 6.89
N VAL A 429 14.36 -18.52 6.88
CA VAL A 429 13.62 -17.81 7.94
C VAL A 429 13.34 -18.75 9.11
N LYS A 430 13.42 -18.23 10.35
CA LYS A 430 13.28 -19.02 11.58
C LYS A 430 12.50 -18.27 12.64
N GLU A 431 11.30 -18.78 12.91
CA GLU A 431 10.43 -18.24 13.95
C GLU A 431 10.19 -19.16 15.14
N ALA A 432 9.85 -18.56 16.27
CA ALA A 432 9.49 -19.28 17.48
C ALA A 432 7.99 -19.58 17.53
N ALA A 433 7.62 -20.72 18.10
CA ALA A 433 6.22 -21.04 18.33
C ALA A 433 5.57 -20.03 19.29
N GLY A 434 4.48 -19.38 18.84
CA GLY A 434 3.84 -18.29 19.56
C GLY A 434 4.73 -17.06 19.72
N GLY A 435 5.59 -16.81 18.72
CA GLY A 435 6.49 -15.65 18.61
C GLY A 435 5.74 -14.34 18.43
N GLY A 436 4.71 -14.36 17.59
CA GLY A 436 3.87 -13.24 17.22
C GLY A 436 3.09 -13.64 15.96
N PHE A 437 2.74 -12.66 15.14
CA PHE A 437 2.20 -12.83 13.80
C PHE A 437 3.24 -12.37 12.77
N ASP A 438 3.82 -13.31 12.04
CA ASP A 438 4.99 -13.06 11.21
C ASP A 438 4.65 -13.04 9.71
N PHE A 439 5.29 -12.14 8.97
CA PHE A 439 5.01 -11.88 7.56
C PHE A 439 6.25 -12.02 6.68
N VAL A 440 6.20 -12.87 5.66
CA VAL A 440 7.25 -13.00 4.63
C VAL A 440 6.81 -12.36 3.31
N ILE A 441 7.62 -11.45 2.78
CA ILE A 441 7.44 -10.84 1.46
C ILE A 441 8.56 -11.33 0.55
N ILE A 442 8.21 -12.10 -0.49
CA ILE A 442 9.15 -12.58 -1.49
C ILE A 442 9.10 -11.62 -2.68
N GLN A 443 10.21 -10.92 -2.92
CA GLN A 443 10.32 -9.89 -3.96
C GLN A 443 10.87 -10.42 -5.28
N ASN A 444 11.29 -11.68 -5.32
CA ASN A 444 11.88 -12.32 -6.49
C ASN A 444 11.15 -13.63 -6.82
N ALA A 445 10.44 -13.66 -7.94
CA ALA A 445 9.67 -14.82 -8.40
C ALA A 445 10.54 -16.08 -8.62
N GLU A 446 11.84 -15.93 -8.84
CA GLU A 446 12.76 -17.08 -8.94
C GLU A 446 12.93 -17.81 -7.60
N LEU A 447 12.77 -17.11 -6.47
CA LEU A 447 12.88 -17.69 -5.13
C LEU A 447 11.66 -18.53 -4.75
N GLU A 448 10.48 -18.17 -5.26
CA GLU A 448 9.21 -18.76 -4.84
C GLU A 448 9.12 -20.26 -5.11
N ASN A 449 9.66 -20.72 -6.25
CA ASN A 449 9.64 -22.13 -6.62
C ASN A 449 10.47 -23.04 -5.68
N GLY A 450 11.38 -22.45 -4.88
CA GLY A 450 12.25 -23.15 -3.94
C GLY A 450 11.99 -22.83 -2.47
N PHE A 451 11.32 -21.71 -2.19
CA PHE A 451 11.04 -21.26 -0.83
C PHE A 451 10.00 -22.17 -0.17
N ARG A 452 10.28 -22.58 1.05
CA ARG A 452 9.34 -23.33 1.88
C ARG A 452 8.96 -22.45 3.05
N LEU A 453 7.66 -22.17 3.18
CA LEU A 453 7.17 -21.40 4.32
C LEU A 453 7.57 -22.13 5.62
N PRO A 454 8.39 -21.52 6.47
CA PRO A 454 8.78 -22.16 7.72
C PRO A 454 7.57 -22.26 8.64
N ALA A 455 7.64 -23.17 9.62
CA ALA A 455 6.64 -23.24 10.67
C ALA A 455 6.60 -21.94 11.48
N ASN A 456 5.42 -21.60 12.00
CA ASN A 456 5.15 -20.35 12.75
C ASN A 456 5.40 -19.08 11.90
N VAL A 457 5.15 -19.14 10.60
CA VAL A 457 4.98 -17.93 9.77
C VAL A 457 3.57 -17.97 9.25
N GLU A 458 2.79 -16.96 9.63
CA GLU A 458 1.36 -16.92 9.35
C GLU A 458 1.07 -16.28 7.99
N MET A 459 1.88 -15.31 7.54
CA MET A 459 1.57 -14.56 6.32
C MET A 459 2.70 -14.61 5.30
N VAL A 460 2.33 -14.68 4.02
CA VAL A 460 3.27 -14.60 2.90
C VAL A 460 2.70 -13.83 1.72
N LYS A 461 3.52 -12.98 1.11
CA LYS A 461 3.25 -12.30 -0.16
C LYS A 461 4.23 -12.77 -1.22
N VAL A 462 3.69 -13.14 -2.38
CA VAL A 462 4.43 -13.69 -3.53
C VAL A 462 3.98 -13.03 -4.83
N ALA A 463 4.90 -12.88 -5.78
CA ALA A 463 4.64 -12.40 -7.13
C ALA A 463 4.09 -13.50 -8.06
N GLY A 464 4.44 -14.77 -7.83
CA GLY A 464 4.09 -15.92 -8.67
C GLY A 464 3.54 -17.12 -7.88
N SER A 465 3.91 -18.33 -8.33
CA SER A 465 3.30 -19.56 -7.79
C SER A 465 3.89 -19.93 -6.43
N PHE A 466 3.02 -20.33 -5.50
CA PHE A 466 3.43 -20.63 -4.15
C PHE A 466 2.67 -21.82 -3.55
N THR A 467 3.28 -22.45 -2.55
CA THR A 467 2.68 -23.52 -1.77
C THR A 467 3.01 -23.28 -0.30
N GLY A 468 1.97 -23.13 0.52
CA GLY A 468 2.03 -22.98 1.98
C GLY A 468 2.51 -24.24 2.69
N ASN A 469 2.12 -24.38 3.95
CA ASN A 469 2.53 -25.48 4.83
C ASN A 469 1.30 -26.16 5.49
N ASP A 470 1.49 -26.90 6.58
CA ASP A 470 0.39 -27.58 7.28
C ASP A 470 -0.21 -26.71 8.43
N ASP A 471 0.22 -25.45 8.56
CA ASP A 471 -0.30 -24.45 9.50
C ASP A 471 -1.29 -23.50 8.78
N ALA A 472 -2.16 -22.80 9.52
CA ALA A 472 -3.04 -21.78 8.94
C ALA A 472 -2.21 -20.62 8.36
N ASN A 473 -2.26 -20.42 7.04
CA ASN A 473 -1.48 -19.42 6.31
C ASN A 473 -2.37 -18.37 5.64
N TRP A 474 -1.87 -17.14 5.57
CA TRP A 474 -2.42 -16.04 4.79
C TRP A 474 -1.52 -15.80 3.57
N ILE A 475 -2.00 -16.20 2.39
CA ILE A 475 -1.22 -16.20 1.15
C ILE A 475 -1.76 -15.12 0.20
N PHE A 476 -0.94 -14.12 -0.08
CA PHE A 476 -1.23 -13.06 -1.05
C PHE A 476 -0.40 -13.28 -2.31
N GLY A 477 -1.04 -13.74 -3.38
CA GLY A 477 -0.38 -13.93 -4.68
C GLY A 477 -0.68 -12.80 -5.65
N GLU A 478 0.30 -12.45 -6.48
CA GLU A 478 0.08 -11.55 -7.61
C GLU A 478 -0.09 -12.28 -8.93
N GLN A 479 0.43 -13.50 -9.12
CA GLN A 479 0.30 -14.32 -10.34
C GLN A 479 0.42 -15.82 -10.00
N GLY A 480 0.16 -16.70 -10.98
CA GLY A 480 0.49 -18.12 -10.86
C GLY A 480 -0.52 -18.98 -10.09
N THR A 481 -0.04 -20.11 -9.54
CA THR A 481 -0.85 -21.08 -8.76
C THR A 481 -0.54 -20.95 -7.28
N LEU A 482 -1.57 -20.85 -6.45
CA LEU A 482 -1.48 -20.77 -5.00
C LEU A 482 -2.07 -22.03 -4.35
N LYS A 483 -1.40 -22.55 -3.33
CA LYS A 483 -1.86 -23.72 -2.56
C LYS A 483 -1.64 -23.50 -1.07
N GLY A 484 -2.66 -23.71 -0.25
CA GLY A 484 -2.56 -23.66 1.22
C GLY A 484 -1.89 -24.91 1.80
N LEU A 485 -2.42 -26.08 1.41
CA LEU A 485 -2.10 -27.45 1.84
C LEU A 485 -2.90 -27.92 3.04
N GLY A 486 -2.59 -27.47 4.25
CA GLY A 486 -3.26 -27.89 5.47
C GLY A 486 -3.31 -26.75 6.48
N GLY A 487 -4.33 -26.74 7.34
CA GLY A 487 -4.62 -25.59 8.19
C GLY A 487 -5.78 -24.80 7.61
N ASP A 488 -6.32 -23.86 8.38
CA ASP A 488 -7.44 -23.02 7.94
C ASP A 488 -6.84 -21.79 7.22
N ASP A 489 -6.68 -21.89 5.90
CA ASP A 489 -5.91 -20.93 5.10
C ASP A 489 -6.76 -19.76 4.61
N VAL A 490 -6.15 -18.59 4.43
CA VAL A 490 -6.75 -17.45 3.73
C VAL A 490 -5.91 -17.13 2.49
N ILE A 491 -6.47 -17.28 1.29
CA ILE A 491 -5.71 -17.14 0.03
C ILE A 491 -6.36 -16.08 -0.86
N TYR A 492 -5.58 -15.07 -1.23
CA TYR A 492 -5.96 -13.99 -2.15
C TYR A 492 -5.16 -14.09 -3.45
N GLY A 493 -5.86 -14.25 -4.57
CA GLY A 493 -5.27 -14.42 -5.91
C GLY A 493 -4.79 -13.16 -6.62
N GLY A 494 -5.27 -11.98 -6.20
CA GLY A 494 -4.94 -10.71 -6.87
C GLY A 494 -5.65 -10.55 -8.23
N SER A 495 -5.08 -9.76 -9.15
CA SER A 495 -5.74 -9.41 -10.42
C SER A 495 -5.35 -10.30 -11.62
N GLY A 496 -6.29 -10.95 -12.27
CA GLY A 496 -6.13 -11.80 -13.46
C GLY A 496 -6.31 -13.28 -13.15
N ALA A 497 -6.46 -14.13 -14.16
CA ALA A 497 -6.77 -15.56 -14.00
C ALA A 497 -5.81 -16.32 -13.06
N ARG A 498 -6.35 -17.03 -12.06
CA ARG A 498 -5.60 -17.81 -11.06
C ARG A 498 -5.99 -19.28 -10.97
N ARG A 499 -5.09 -20.05 -10.33
CA ARG A 499 -5.39 -21.39 -9.82
C ARG A 499 -5.14 -21.40 -8.32
N ILE A 500 -6.19 -21.53 -7.54
CA ILE A 500 -6.15 -21.49 -6.07
C ILE A 500 -6.63 -22.85 -5.53
N ASN A 501 -5.92 -23.40 -4.55
CA ASN A 501 -6.31 -24.62 -3.84
C ASN A 501 -6.11 -24.42 -2.33
N GLY A 502 -7.18 -24.46 -1.53
CA GLY A 502 -7.10 -24.35 -0.07
C GLY A 502 -6.35 -25.55 0.51
N GLY A 503 -6.96 -26.74 0.40
CA GLY A 503 -6.33 -28.00 0.72
C GLY A 503 -7.08 -28.76 1.79
N LYS A 504 -6.69 -28.63 3.06
CA LYS A 504 -7.35 -29.26 4.20
C LYS A 504 -7.49 -28.23 5.32
N GLY A 505 -8.69 -28.00 5.79
CA GLY A 505 -9.00 -26.99 6.80
C GLY A 505 -10.25 -26.26 6.35
N GLU A 506 -10.71 -25.32 7.17
CA GLU A 506 -11.77 -24.39 6.78
C GLU A 506 -11.12 -23.21 6.06
N ASP A 507 -10.98 -23.31 4.73
CA ASP A 507 -10.22 -22.36 3.93
C ASP A 507 -11.08 -21.18 3.44
N SER A 508 -10.51 -19.99 3.33
CA SER A 508 -11.12 -18.79 2.73
C SER A 508 -10.37 -18.37 1.47
N LEU A 509 -10.98 -18.54 0.30
CA LEU A 509 -10.36 -18.36 -1.01
C LEU A 509 -11.00 -17.20 -1.78
N VAL A 510 -10.19 -16.25 -2.23
CA VAL A 510 -10.62 -15.13 -3.07
C VAL A 510 -9.83 -15.13 -4.39
N GLY A 511 -10.54 -15.32 -5.51
CA GLY A 511 -9.97 -15.35 -6.85
C GLY A 511 -9.39 -14.00 -7.28
N GLY A 512 -10.17 -12.94 -7.08
CA GLY A 512 -9.90 -11.60 -7.59
C GLY A 512 -10.31 -11.48 -9.06
N GLY A 513 -9.87 -10.45 -9.78
CA GLY A 513 -10.30 -10.27 -11.18
C GLY A 513 -9.80 -11.38 -12.12
N GLY A 514 -10.46 -11.59 -13.27
CA GLY A 514 -10.09 -12.57 -14.31
C GLY A 514 -10.65 -13.98 -14.07
N ASP A 515 -10.47 -14.87 -15.04
CA ASP A 515 -11.09 -16.21 -15.02
C ASP A 515 -10.31 -17.18 -14.12
N ASN A 516 -10.78 -17.38 -12.89
CA ASN A 516 -10.07 -18.16 -11.88
C ASN A 516 -10.54 -19.61 -11.79
N ARG A 517 -9.69 -20.46 -11.21
CA ARG A 517 -10.06 -21.80 -10.77
C ARG A 517 -9.77 -21.94 -9.28
N LEU A 518 -10.81 -22.03 -8.46
CA LEU A 518 -10.72 -22.17 -7.01
C LEU A 518 -11.11 -23.60 -6.62
N VAL A 519 -10.36 -24.21 -5.71
CA VAL A 519 -10.64 -25.53 -5.12
C VAL A 519 -10.54 -25.40 -3.61
N GLY A 520 -11.63 -25.57 -2.87
CA GLY A 520 -11.65 -25.53 -1.40
C GLY A 520 -10.81 -26.68 -0.82
N GLY A 521 -11.30 -27.91 -0.96
CA GLY A 521 -10.56 -29.12 -0.60
C GLY A 521 -11.30 -29.97 0.42
N ARG A 522 -10.84 -29.97 1.67
CA ARG A 522 -11.51 -30.68 2.77
C ARG A 522 -11.70 -29.73 3.94
N GLY A 523 -12.90 -29.68 4.49
CA GLY A 523 -13.30 -28.73 5.52
C GLY A 523 -14.41 -27.86 4.94
N ASP A 524 -14.96 -26.98 5.77
CA ASP A 524 -16.07 -26.12 5.37
C ASP A 524 -15.49 -24.83 4.79
N ASP A 525 -15.39 -24.76 3.46
CA ASP A 525 -14.64 -23.71 2.77
C ASP A 525 -15.51 -22.51 2.37
N LEU A 526 -14.94 -21.29 2.42
CA LEU A 526 -15.53 -20.07 1.88
C LEU A 526 -14.80 -19.65 0.60
N MET A 527 -15.52 -19.51 -0.51
CA MET A 527 -14.93 -19.23 -1.82
C MET A 527 -15.64 -18.06 -2.51
N ASN A 528 -14.86 -17.11 -3.03
CA ASN A 528 -15.35 -15.96 -3.79
C ASN A 528 -14.52 -15.80 -5.08
N GLY A 529 -15.15 -15.99 -6.24
CA GLY A 529 -14.52 -15.82 -7.56
C GLY A 529 -14.15 -14.36 -7.85
N GLU A 530 -15.05 -13.44 -7.47
CA GLU A 530 -15.08 -12.04 -7.87
C GLU A 530 -15.46 -11.84 -9.35
N ALA A 531 -14.67 -11.09 -10.13
CA ALA A 531 -15.05 -10.71 -11.48
C ALA A 531 -14.32 -11.58 -12.51
N GLY A 532 -15.03 -12.23 -13.42
CA GLY A 532 -14.46 -13.13 -14.41
C GLY A 532 -15.33 -14.35 -14.63
N GLU A 533 -14.95 -15.25 -15.53
CA GLU A 533 -15.61 -16.55 -15.68
C GLU A 533 -14.90 -17.58 -14.78
N ASP A 534 -15.36 -17.74 -13.56
CA ASP A 534 -14.67 -18.54 -12.55
C ASP A 534 -15.11 -20.01 -12.56
N THR A 535 -14.23 -20.92 -12.15
CA THR A 535 -14.54 -22.33 -11.90
C THR A 535 -14.27 -22.68 -10.45
N MET A 536 -15.30 -23.05 -9.70
CA MET A 536 -15.21 -23.36 -8.27
C MET A 536 -15.53 -24.83 -7.99
N ILE A 537 -14.71 -25.48 -7.17
CA ILE A 537 -14.95 -26.81 -6.60
C ILE A 537 -14.83 -26.67 -5.09
N GLY A 538 -15.93 -26.81 -4.35
CA GLY A 538 -15.91 -26.79 -2.88
C GLY A 538 -15.05 -27.93 -2.34
N GLY A 539 -15.51 -29.17 -2.53
CA GLY A 539 -14.79 -30.35 -2.07
C GLY A 539 -15.55 -31.02 -0.94
N ARG A 540 -14.88 -31.54 0.06
CA ARG A 540 -15.55 -32.21 1.19
C ARG A 540 -15.83 -31.21 2.30
N GLY A 541 -17.09 -30.89 2.56
CA GLY A 541 -17.47 -30.07 3.69
C GLY A 541 -18.87 -29.49 3.51
N GLU A 542 -19.20 -28.49 4.31
CA GLU A 542 -20.26 -27.53 4.05
C GLU A 542 -19.67 -26.28 3.40
N ASP A 543 -19.50 -26.30 2.08
CA ASP A 543 -18.80 -25.21 1.38
C ASP A 543 -19.76 -24.06 1.03
N THR A 544 -19.27 -22.82 1.05
CA THR A 544 -19.99 -21.63 0.58
C THR A 544 -19.25 -20.99 -0.59
N MET A 545 -19.87 -20.96 -1.76
CA MET A 545 -19.28 -20.44 -3.00
C MET A 545 -20.06 -19.25 -3.55
N THR A 546 -19.36 -18.18 -3.91
CA THR A 546 -19.89 -17.01 -4.62
C THR A 546 -19.09 -16.82 -5.90
N GLY A 547 -19.74 -16.80 -7.06
CA GLY A 547 -19.08 -16.52 -8.33
C GLY A 547 -18.74 -15.05 -8.46
N GLY A 548 -19.77 -14.23 -8.59
CA GLY A 548 -19.64 -12.79 -8.72
C GLY A 548 -20.08 -12.38 -10.12
N PRO A 549 -19.56 -11.27 -10.68
CA PRO A 549 -19.87 -10.89 -12.05
C PRO A 549 -19.15 -11.78 -13.08
N GLY A 550 -19.92 -12.48 -13.91
CA GLY A 550 -19.40 -13.32 -15.00
C GLY A 550 -20.28 -14.54 -15.21
N SER A 551 -19.82 -15.47 -16.05
CA SER A 551 -20.46 -16.77 -16.25
C SER A 551 -19.68 -17.83 -15.48
N ASP A 552 -20.11 -18.12 -14.25
CA ASP A 552 -19.33 -18.94 -13.34
C ASP A 552 -19.72 -20.43 -13.39
N ARG A 553 -18.77 -21.33 -13.15
CA ARG A 553 -18.97 -22.78 -13.15
C ARG A 553 -18.70 -23.38 -11.76
N PHE A 554 -19.76 -23.88 -11.14
CA PHE A 554 -19.70 -24.60 -9.85
C PHE A 554 -19.67 -26.10 -10.12
N VAL A 555 -18.53 -26.74 -9.89
CA VAL A 555 -18.26 -28.13 -10.26
C VAL A 555 -18.36 -29.05 -9.04
N PHE A 556 -19.20 -30.07 -9.15
CA PHE A 556 -19.27 -31.16 -8.19
C PHE A 556 -18.60 -32.39 -8.77
N ASP A 557 -17.45 -32.76 -8.22
CA ASP A 557 -16.56 -33.78 -8.79
C ASP A 557 -16.67 -35.16 -8.11
N ALA A 558 -17.40 -35.25 -6.99
CA ALA A 558 -17.77 -36.53 -6.40
C ALA A 558 -19.11 -36.47 -5.63
N PRO A 559 -19.92 -37.55 -5.66
CA PRO A 559 -21.14 -37.69 -4.84
C PRO A 559 -20.98 -37.44 -3.34
N SER A 560 -19.77 -37.67 -2.83
CA SER A 560 -19.50 -37.72 -1.39
C SER A 560 -19.11 -36.37 -0.79
N HIS A 561 -18.89 -35.38 -1.64
CA HIS A 561 -18.34 -34.05 -1.35
C HIS A 561 -19.40 -33.13 -0.72
N SER A 562 -20.64 -33.20 -1.21
CA SER A 562 -21.81 -32.52 -0.61
C SER A 562 -22.92 -33.50 -0.25
N ARG A 563 -23.49 -33.40 0.96
CA ARG A 563 -24.49 -34.37 1.47
C ARG A 563 -25.66 -33.69 2.15
N ARG A 564 -26.78 -34.40 2.31
CA ARG A 564 -27.99 -33.89 2.99
C ARG A 564 -27.77 -33.29 4.39
N GLY A 565 -26.82 -33.83 5.14
CA GLY A 565 -26.48 -33.34 6.48
C GLY A 565 -25.45 -32.22 6.50
N SER A 566 -24.78 -31.99 5.37
CA SER A 566 -23.70 -31.04 5.19
C SER A 566 -23.67 -30.56 3.72
N PRO A 567 -24.64 -29.71 3.32
CA PRO A 567 -24.80 -29.31 1.93
C PRO A 567 -24.02 -28.03 1.61
N ASP A 568 -23.36 -28.03 0.47
CA ASP A 568 -22.78 -26.80 -0.08
C ASP A 568 -23.86 -25.77 -0.44
N THR A 569 -23.48 -24.51 -0.34
CA THR A 569 -24.29 -23.33 -0.60
C THR A 569 -23.65 -22.50 -1.72
N ILE A 570 -24.42 -22.20 -2.76
CA ILE A 570 -24.03 -21.24 -3.79
C ILE A 570 -24.80 -19.94 -3.57
N VAL A 571 -24.06 -18.83 -3.46
CA VAL A 571 -24.59 -17.49 -3.23
C VAL A 571 -24.46 -16.65 -4.51
N GLY A 572 -25.49 -15.88 -4.82
CA GLY A 572 -25.42 -14.89 -5.92
C GLY A 572 -25.46 -15.50 -7.33
N PHE A 573 -26.01 -16.71 -7.49
CA PHE A 573 -26.11 -17.42 -8.76
C PHE A 573 -26.84 -16.58 -9.83
N ASN A 574 -26.10 -16.15 -10.85
CA ASN A 574 -26.60 -15.35 -11.96
C ASN A 574 -27.20 -16.27 -13.04
N ASN A 575 -28.49 -16.09 -13.35
CA ASN A 575 -29.16 -16.89 -14.38
C ASN A 575 -29.87 -16.00 -15.43
N PRO A 576 -29.14 -15.30 -16.31
CA PRO A 576 -29.76 -14.66 -17.47
C PRO A 576 -29.83 -15.67 -18.63
N GLY A 577 -31.00 -15.76 -19.25
CA GLY A 577 -31.29 -16.74 -20.29
C GLY A 577 -30.28 -16.71 -21.45
N ARG A 578 -29.44 -17.76 -21.45
CA ARG A 578 -28.86 -18.50 -22.59
C ARG A 578 -27.52 -18.11 -23.21
N GLU A 579 -26.79 -17.08 -22.81
CA GLU A 579 -25.40 -16.92 -23.29
C GLU A 579 -24.36 -16.55 -22.22
N ASP A 580 -24.73 -15.89 -21.11
CA ASP A 580 -23.79 -15.38 -20.08
C ASP A 580 -24.24 -15.68 -18.63
N GLY A 581 -24.52 -16.94 -18.29
CA GLY A 581 -25.06 -17.32 -16.98
C GLY A 581 -24.26 -18.41 -16.27
N ASP A 582 -24.41 -18.45 -14.95
CA ASP A 582 -23.75 -19.43 -14.11
C ASP A 582 -24.23 -20.86 -14.41
N LEU A 583 -23.32 -21.81 -14.27
CA LEU A 583 -23.51 -23.22 -14.55
C LEU A 583 -23.17 -24.05 -13.31
N VAL A 584 -24.09 -24.93 -12.92
CA VAL A 584 -23.76 -26.07 -12.05
C VAL A 584 -23.34 -27.25 -12.90
N ASP A 585 -22.11 -27.72 -12.73
CA ASP A 585 -21.53 -28.83 -13.47
C ASP A 585 -21.50 -30.11 -12.63
N LEU A 586 -22.33 -31.08 -13.05
CA LEU A 586 -22.44 -32.41 -12.46
C LEU A 586 -21.82 -33.51 -13.34
N SER A 587 -21.06 -33.14 -14.38
CA SER A 587 -20.55 -34.10 -15.38
C SER A 587 -19.58 -35.14 -14.83
N SER A 588 -18.95 -34.84 -13.68
CA SER A 588 -18.02 -35.74 -12.99
C SER A 588 -18.69 -36.58 -11.90
N VAL A 589 -19.91 -36.21 -11.50
CA VAL A 589 -20.78 -37.07 -10.68
C VAL A 589 -21.38 -38.10 -11.63
N ASP A 590 -20.64 -39.20 -11.81
CA ASP A 590 -21.20 -40.39 -12.45
C ASP A 590 -22.45 -40.78 -11.66
N ALA A 591 -23.59 -40.85 -12.35
CA ALA A 591 -24.80 -41.45 -11.82
C ALA A 591 -24.60 -42.98 -11.75
N ASP A 592 -23.55 -43.42 -11.07
CA ASP A 592 -23.31 -44.81 -10.76
C ASP A 592 -24.40 -45.25 -9.78
N THR A 593 -25.43 -45.84 -10.37
CA THR A 593 -26.61 -46.50 -9.77
C THR A 593 -26.30 -47.55 -8.68
N THR A 594 -25.03 -47.73 -8.30
CA THR A 594 -24.61 -48.67 -7.25
C THR A 594 -24.30 -48.03 -5.90
N VAL A 595 -24.30 -46.69 -5.77
CA VAL A 595 -24.09 -45.97 -4.50
C VAL A 595 -25.41 -45.36 -4.02
N SER A 596 -25.99 -45.91 -2.94
CA SER A 596 -27.23 -45.41 -2.34
C SER A 596 -27.05 -44.09 -1.57
N GLY A 597 -27.93 -43.10 -1.76
CA GLY A 597 -28.03 -41.92 -0.88
C GLY A 597 -28.61 -40.65 -1.54
N ASP A 598 -29.04 -39.68 -0.71
CA ASP A 598 -29.47 -38.34 -1.15
C ASP A 598 -28.24 -37.43 -1.36
N GLN A 599 -28.08 -36.90 -2.57
CA GLN A 599 -27.01 -35.96 -2.95
C GLN A 599 -27.65 -34.57 -3.14
N SER A 600 -27.56 -33.71 -2.14
CA SER A 600 -28.34 -32.46 -2.08
C SER A 600 -27.47 -31.22 -2.13
N PHE A 601 -27.94 -30.18 -2.82
CA PHE A 601 -27.36 -28.83 -2.85
C PHE A 601 -28.41 -27.78 -2.47
N THR A 602 -28.00 -26.63 -1.95
CA THR A 602 -28.92 -25.54 -1.60
C THR A 602 -28.57 -24.28 -2.39
N PHE A 603 -29.57 -23.62 -3.00
CA PHE A 603 -29.39 -22.35 -3.71
C PHE A 603 -29.71 -21.17 -2.78
N GLY A 604 -28.80 -20.19 -2.69
CA GLY A 604 -28.96 -18.95 -1.92
C GLY A 604 -29.19 -17.72 -2.81
N GLY A 605 -30.45 -17.43 -3.12
CA GLY A 605 -30.91 -16.18 -3.75
C GLY A 605 -32.29 -15.79 -3.19
N ARG A 606 -32.81 -14.58 -3.45
CA ARG A 606 -34.00 -14.00 -2.76
C ARG A 606 -35.36 -14.71 -2.98
N ALA A 607 -35.37 -15.95 -3.47
CA ALA A 607 -36.42 -16.93 -3.28
C ALA A 607 -35.75 -18.26 -2.92
N ILE A 608 -36.00 -18.75 -1.71
CA ILE A 608 -35.29 -19.90 -1.14
C ILE A 608 -35.71 -21.16 -1.89
N GLY A 609 -34.78 -21.75 -2.63
CA GLY A 609 -34.99 -23.00 -3.34
C GLY A 609 -33.90 -24.03 -3.05
N ARG A 610 -34.27 -25.30 -2.94
CA ARG A 610 -33.34 -26.42 -2.68
C ARG A 610 -33.31 -27.32 -3.89
N VAL A 611 -32.14 -27.68 -4.43
CA VAL A 611 -32.02 -28.64 -5.53
C VAL A 611 -31.31 -29.90 -5.05
N TRP A 612 -31.94 -31.05 -5.19
CA TRP A 612 -31.33 -32.30 -4.75
C TRP A 612 -31.57 -33.41 -5.76
N VAL A 613 -30.59 -34.30 -5.85
CA VAL A 613 -30.70 -35.51 -6.64
C VAL A 613 -31.15 -36.63 -5.69
N VAL A 614 -32.27 -37.27 -6.02
CA VAL A 614 -32.79 -38.45 -5.31
C VAL A 614 -32.98 -39.61 -6.25
N GLU A 615 -32.63 -40.80 -5.78
CA GLU A 615 -33.00 -42.05 -6.42
C GLU A 615 -34.39 -42.48 -5.92
N ARG A 616 -35.33 -42.72 -6.83
CA ARG A 616 -36.64 -43.26 -6.47
C ARG A 616 -37.16 -44.14 -7.59
N ASP A 617 -37.51 -45.37 -7.24
CA ASP A 617 -38.07 -46.39 -8.14
C ASP A 617 -37.12 -46.82 -9.28
N GLY A 618 -35.80 -46.65 -9.11
CA GLY A 618 -34.77 -47.00 -10.10
C GLY A 618 -34.35 -45.85 -11.02
N ASP A 619 -34.98 -44.69 -10.90
CA ASP A 619 -34.68 -43.51 -11.71
C ASP A 619 -33.92 -42.44 -10.91
N THR A 620 -33.01 -41.75 -11.60
CA THR A 620 -32.34 -40.55 -11.07
C THR A 620 -33.28 -39.36 -11.21
N GLN A 621 -33.56 -38.65 -10.11
CA GLN A 621 -34.44 -37.49 -10.15
C GLN A 621 -33.73 -36.25 -9.62
N VAL A 622 -33.57 -35.22 -10.45
CA VAL A 622 -33.22 -33.87 -9.99
C VAL A 622 -34.50 -33.21 -9.53
N ARG A 623 -34.57 -32.82 -8.27
CA ARG A 623 -35.73 -32.12 -7.70
C ARG A 623 -35.30 -30.73 -7.29
N ALA A 624 -36.10 -29.72 -7.60
CA ALA A 624 -35.93 -28.39 -7.03
C ALA A 624 -37.19 -28.03 -6.24
N ASN A 625 -37.00 -27.45 -5.07
CA ASN A 625 -37.99 -26.59 -4.45
C ASN A 625 -37.57 -25.14 -4.75
N THR A 626 -38.50 -24.22 -4.95
CA THR A 626 -38.26 -22.79 -5.23
C THR A 626 -38.89 -21.84 -4.20
N ASP A 627 -39.67 -22.35 -3.25
CA ASP A 627 -40.48 -21.55 -2.33
C ASP A 627 -40.29 -21.90 -0.83
N SER A 628 -39.26 -22.68 -0.50
CA SER A 628 -38.89 -23.16 0.83
C SER A 628 -39.93 -24.03 1.56
N ASP A 629 -40.94 -24.53 0.86
CA ASP A 629 -41.82 -25.56 1.40
C ASP A 629 -41.16 -26.97 1.37
N SER A 630 -41.93 -28.02 1.68
CA SER A 630 -41.40 -29.40 1.71
C SER A 630 -41.69 -30.21 0.43
N ALA A 631 -42.42 -29.62 -0.50
CA ALA A 631 -42.72 -30.14 -1.82
C ALA A 631 -41.66 -29.66 -2.84
N PRO A 632 -41.31 -30.47 -3.84
CA PRO A 632 -40.48 -30.00 -4.95
C PRO A 632 -41.37 -29.44 -6.06
N GLU A 633 -41.10 -28.23 -6.55
CA GLU A 633 -41.79 -27.60 -7.68
C GLU A 633 -41.25 -28.11 -9.04
N ILE A 634 -39.99 -28.53 -9.07
CA ILE A 634 -39.32 -29.08 -10.26
C ILE A 634 -38.95 -30.54 -10.01
N ARG A 635 -39.23 -31.40 -10.99
CA ARG A 635 -38.71 -32.78 -11.03
C ARG A 635 -38.26 -33.12 -12.44
N ILE A 636 -36.99 -33.45 -12.59
CA ILE A 636 -36.38 -33.98 -13.80
C ILE A 636 -36.04 -35.43 -13.53
N ILE A 637 -36.68 -36.36 -14.24
CA ILE A 637 -36.39 -37.79 -14.18
C ILE A 637 -35.44 -38.10 -15.33
N ILE A 638 -34.31 -38.73 -15.03
CA ILE A 638 -33.33 -39.17 -16.03
C ILE A 638 -33.47 -40.69 -16.17
N GLU A 639 -34.08 -41.13 -17.27
CA GLU A 639 -34.30 -42.53 -17.64
C GLU A 639 -33.46 -42.87 -18.89
N ASP A 640 -32.57 -43.86 -18.83
CA ASP A 640 -31.79 -44.35 -19.98
C ASP A 640 -31.09 -43.24 -20.81
N GLY A 641 -30.56 -42.21 -20.14
CA GLY A 641 -29.89 -41.06 -20.79
C GLY A 641 -30.85 -40.08 -21.48
N ARG A 642 -32.16 -40.15 -21.20
CA ARG A 642 -33.19 -39.21 -21.67
C ARG A 642 -33.85 -38.54 -20.47
N GLY A 643 -33.77 -37.22 -20.39
CA GLY A 643 -34.44 -36.44 -19.36
C GLY A 643 -35.91 -36.20 -19.70
N VAL A 644 -36.81 -36.51 -18.77
CA VAL A 644 -38.21 -36.09 -18.78
C VAL A 644 -38.41 -35.12 -17.62
N ALA A 645 -38.68 -33.85 -17.94
CA ALA A 645 -38.98 -32.84 -16.94
C ALA A 645 -40.49 -32.71 -16.72
N SER A 646 -40.88 -32.58 -15.46
CA SER A 646 -42.25 -32.28 -15.04
C SER A 646 -42.22 -31.22 -13.94
N ALA A 647 -42.96 -30.13 -14.14
CA ALA A 647 -43.25 -29.15 -13.08
C ALA A 647 -44.51 -29.59 -12.32
N TYR A 648 -44.51 -29.44 -10.99
CA TYR A 648 -45.70 -29.73 -10.18
C TYR A 648 -46.73 -28.59 -10.19
N THR A 649 -46.32 -27.40 -10.60
CA THR A 649 -47.19 -26.23 -10.79
C THR A 649 -46.80 -25.54 -12.11
N GLU A 650 -47.75 -25.44 -13.03
CA GLU A 650 -47.60 -24.64 -14.25
C GLU A 650 -47.35 -23.17 -13.86
N ASP A 651 -46.21 -22.60 -14.24
CA ASP A 651 -46.16 -21.51 -15.24
C ASP A 651 -44.76 -20.93 -15.55
N ASP A 652 -43.67 -21.23 -14.84
CA ASP A 652 -42.46 -20.38 -14.97
C ASP A 652 -41.13 -21.02 -15.45
N ILE A 653 -41.10 -22.24 -16.00
CA ILE A 653 -39.82 -22.78 -16.55
C ILE A 653 -40.02 -23.51 -17.89
N ILE A 654 -39.34 -23.00 -18.93
CA ILE A 654 -39.18 -23.66 -20.24
C ILE A 654 -37.71 -24.13 -20.33
N LEU A 655 -37.51 -25.43 -20.56
CA LEU A 655 -36.19 -26.02 -20.83
C LEU A 655 -35.60 -25.60 -22.18
#